data_AF-A0A7S3A4J7-F1
#
_entry.id   AF-A0A7S3A4J7-F1
#
_cell.length_a   1.000
_cell.length_b   1.000
_cell.length_c   1.000
_cell.angle_alpha   90.00
_cell.angle_beta   90.00
_cell.angle_gamma   90.00
#
_symmetry.space_group_name_H-M   'P 1'
#
loop_
_entity.id
_entity.type
_entity.pdbx_description
1 polymer ?
#
loop_
_entity_poly.entity_id
_entity_poly.type
_entity_poly.pdbx_seq_one_letter_code
_entity_poly.pdbx_strand_id
1 'polypeptide(L)'
;MKVLFQGWFLAVGAAALALDVAGLVFTHSGNSSRSSRALEWNSREVGGTCAESWVPGAFGASFEEYCVGMKAADGTKPGSLCIRSVVEDDNPCVRVRFGARDGATLVSVALGVFEGCSNDDLPTVPERFPITLDDSMEGFDPISNRFDVCLDQIASTSGDCCNTDICIVAMAEMNNGSTSVMTRPADTKDCDLDEDESGGSLCSVSFSCMNKIYGSDDADVIFGTEGIDVIYGLGGDDKIYGLGGNDIIIGGEGDDEISGGLGNDYISGEGGSDTLLGEDGDDLIRGGSGDDRISGGVGDDSAYGEEGADVLNLEEGNDLLDGGLGDDTLMGGDGDDILEGSSGNDSMYGGDGNDRIWGRFGNDYLSGGEGDDFMRAGGGEDIIIGGYGRDDIHAGKGADLVRGGHGEDVILGNAGDDLVYGDEGHDLLYGGGDKDRVFGGEGDDIVYGGSKDDILYGGEGMDRLYGGAANDLSFGEGGNDTIIDRDGSNSNYGGAGDDIIRSGPLDDRNFGGDGDDQIYDEGGTNFIDGGDGDDEIAGGNGADTIRGGLGDDFVQGGSGADFIEGGEDDDELRGGGGDDNIEGNSGNDLLYGEGGSDSLYGGADDDRSYGGNGDDFIEEESGINYNRGSGGDDTIVSGSGTDYNFGGGGNDVVDGVSVG
;
A
#
# COMPACT_ATOMS: atom_id res chain seq x y z
N MET A 1 7.81 -19.98 23.72
CA MET A 1 7.64 -21.39 24.17
C MET A 1 6.84 -22.16 23.10
N LYS A 2 7.43 -23.18 22.44
CA LYS A 2 6.95 -24.04 21.30
C LYS A 2 6.95 -23.37 19.89
N VAL A 3 7.95 -23.53 19.00
CA VAL A 3 8.45 -24.70 18.20
C VAL A 3 7.50 -24.99 17.00
N LEU A 4 7.87 -24.78 15.72
CA LEU A 4 8.72 -25.65 14.88
C LEU A 4 9.18 -25.03 13.53
N PHE A 5 10.30 -25.59 13.07
CA PHE A 5 11.16 -25.31 11.91
C PHE A 5 11.02 -26.44 10.85
N GLN A 6 11.59 -26.20 9.64
CA GLN A 6 11.95 -27.14 8.54
C GLN A 6 10.84 -27.54 7.54
N GLY A 7 11.09 -27.73 6.23
CA GLY A 7 12.33 -27.80 5.44
C GLY A 7 12.08 -28.60 4.14
N TRP A 8 12.87 -28.34 3.10
CA TRP A 8 12.81 -28.85 1.72
C TRP A 8 13.03 -30.36 1.51
N PHE A 9 12.55 -30.91 0.38
CA PHE A 9 13.18 -32.03 -0.35
C PHE A 9 12.85 -32.06 -1.87
N LEU A 10 13.86 -32.49 -2.66
CA LEU A 10 13.99 -32.49 -4.12
C LEU A 10 13.57 -33.83 -4.82
N ALA A 11 13.04 -33.69 -6.05
CA ALA A 11 13.25 -34.48 -7.30
C ALA A 11 12.78 -35.95 -7.48
N VAL A 12 12.05 -36.20 -8.60
CA VAL A 12 12.43 -36.97 -9.83
C VAL A 12 11.18 -37.50 -10.58
N GLY A 13 11.09 -37.29 -11.91
CA GLY A 13 10.57 -38.31 -12.85
C GLY A 13 9.42 -37.94 -13.80
N ALA A 14 9.72 -37.90 -15.10
CA ALA A 14 8.84 -37.55 -16.23
C ALA A 14 7.75 -38.58 -16.60
N ALA A 15 6.63 -38.09 -17.17
CA ALA A 15 6.00 -38.58 -18.41
C ALA A 15 4.70 -37.83 -18.74
N ALA A 16 4.55 -37.47 -20.02
CA ALA A 16 3.42 -36.79 -20.63
C ALA A 16 2.10 -37.58 -20.60
N LEU A 17 0.96 -36.88 -20.45
CA LEU A 17 -0.28 -37.14 -21.18
C LEU A 17 -1.31 -36.03 -20.91
N ALA A 18 -1.80 -35.46 -22.00
CA ALA A 18 -2.94 -34.55 -22.04
C ALA A 18 -4.22 -35.23 -21.53
N LEU A 19 -4.94 -34.58 -20.64
CA LEU A 19 -6.41 -34.46 -20.61
C LEU A 19 -6.81 -33.68 -19.35
N ASP A 20 -7.42 -32.53 -19.57
CA ASP A 20 -8.72 -32.10 -19.04
C ASP A 20 -9.25 -32.70 -17.70
N VAL A 21 -9.99 -31.84 -16.98
CA VAL A 21 -10.92 -32.11 -15.86
C VAL A 21 -10.45 -31.71 -14.43
N ALA A 22 -10.95 -30.54 -14.03
CA ALA A 22 -11.61 -30.21 -12.76
C ALA A 22 -10.82 -30.21 -11.45
N GLY A 23 -10.62 -28.99 -10.92
CA GLY A 23 -10.56 -28.74 -9.48
C GLY A 23 -11.88 -29.15 -8.82
N LEU A 24 -11.76 -30.02 -7.82
CA LEU A 24 -12.84 -30.52 -6.98
C LEU A 24 -13.14 -29.47 -5.89
N VAL A 25 -14.33 -28.88 -6.01
CA VAL A 25 -15.05 -28.11 -4.98
C VAL A 25 -15.72 -29.08 -4.00
N PHE A 26 -15.68 -28.77 -2.70
CA PHE A 26 -16.70 -29.13 -1.71
C PHE A 26 -17.06 -27.87 -0.89
N THR A 27 -18.01 -27.05 -1.35
CA THR A 27 -19.45 -27.00 -0.98
C THR A 27 -19.78 -26.32 0.37
N HIS A 28 -20.35 -25.12 0.30
CA HIS A 28 -21.75 -24.91 0.70
C HIS A 28 -22.40 -23.71 -0.03
N SER A 29 -23.53 -24.03 -0.70
CA SER A 29 -24.70 -23.20 -1.11
C SER A 29 -24.49 -21.75 -1.57
N GLY A 30 -24.88 -21.32 -2.78
CA GLY A 30 -25.69 -21.93 -3.82
C GLY A 30 -25.90 -20.97 -5.00
N ASN A 31 -26.28 -21.55 -6.15
CA ASN A 31 -26.64 -20.94 -7.44
C ASN A 31 -25.52 -20.48 -8.40
N SER A 32 -24.84 -21.49 -8.94
CA SER A 32 -24.56 -21.79 -10.35
C SER A 32 -24.52 -20.68 -11.41
N SER A 33 -23.31 -20.51 -11.92
CA SER A 33 -22.84 -19.90 -13.18
C SER A 33 -23.00 -20.79 -14.43
N ARG A 34 -22.77 -20.21 -15.63
CA ARG A 34 -21.98 -20.73 -16.79
C ARG A 34 -21.99 -19.70 -17.93
N SER A 35 -20.90 -18.97 -18.20
CA SER A 35 -19.65 -19.28 -18.94
C SER A 35 -19.81 -19.35 -20.47
N SER A 36 -19.21 -18.36 -21.13
CA SER A 36 -18.99 -18.17 -22.56
C SER A 36 -18.10 -19.26 -23.19
N ARG A 37 -18.36 -19.57 -24.47
CA ARG A 37 -17.44 -20.27 -25.38
C ARG A 37 -17.40 -19.48 -26.69
N ALA A 38 -16.20 -19.08 -27.10
CA ALA A 38 -15.90 -18.51 -28.39
C ALA A 38 -16.04 -19.55 -29.52
N LEU A 39 -16.52 -19.09 -30.68
CA LEU A 39 -16.51 -19.81 -31.95
C LEU A 39 -16.32 -18.76 -33.06
N GLU A 40 -15.12 -18.75 -33.65
CA GLU A 40 -14.77 -17.98 -34.85
C GLU A 40 -15.70 -18.34 -36.03
N TRP A 41 -16.12 -17.33 -36.81
CA TRP A 41 -16.81 -17.51 -38.08
C TRP A 41 -16.07 -16.86 -39.24
N ASN A 42 -16.00 -17.65 -40.33
CA ASN A 42 -15.49 -17.25 -41.64
C ASN A 42 -16.43 -16.23 -42.30
N SER A 43 -15.82 -15.25 -42.95
CA SER A 43 -16.45 -14.23 -43.76
C SER A 43 -17.25 -14.80 -44.95
N ARG A 44 -18.44 -14.23 -45.17
CA ARG A 44 -19.06 -14.18 -46.49
C ARG A 44 -20.03 -13.00 -46.61
N GLU A 45 -19.62 -12.00 -47.36
CA GLU A 45 -20.40 -10.85 -47.78
C GLU A 45 -21.72 -11.25 -48.45
N VAL A 46 -22.83 -10.64 -48.00
CA VAL A 46 -24.01 -10.31 -48.81
C VAL A 46 -24.54 -9.00 -48.26
N GLY A 47 -24.65 -7.98 -49.12
CA GLY A 47 -24.58 -6.59 -48.69
C GLY A 47 -25.87 -5.94 -48.19
N GLY A 48 -25.67 -4.93 -47.34
CA GLY A 48 -26.25 -3.61 -47.51
C GLY A 48 -27.55 -3.32 -46.77
N THR A 49 -27.41 -2.42 -45.78
CA THR A 49 -28.38 -1.62 -45.01
C THR A 49 -29.05 -2.31 -43.80
N CYS A 50 -28.81 -1.73 -42.62
CA CYS A 50 -29.24 -2.08 -41.25
C CYS A 50 -28.58 -3.29 -40.54
N ALA A 51 -27.92 -4.21 -41.24
CA ALA A 51 -27.38 -5.44 -40.63
C ALA A 51 -25.92 -5.34 -40.12
N GLU A 52 -25.20 -4.24 -40.35
CA GLU A 52 -23.75 -4.14 -40.08
C GLU A 52 -23.40 -3.52 -38.70
N SER A 53 -24.39 -3.10 -37.92
CA SER A 53 -24.20 -2.39 -36.63
C SER A 53 -24.32 -3.27 -35.38
N TRP A 54 -24.26 -4.60 -35.51
CA TRP A 54 -24.58 -5.51 -34.39
C TRP A 54 -23.38 -6.31 -33.89
N VAL A 55 -23.07 -6.18 -32.59
CA VAL A 55 -22.17 -7.07 -31.84
C VAL A 55 -22.89 -7.51 -30.55
N PRO A 56 -23.00 -8.82 -30.25
CA PRO A 56 -23.67 -9.29 -29.03
C PRO A 56 -22.81 -9.01 -27.79
N GLY A 57 -23.32 -8.21 -26.85
CA GLY A 57 -22.70 -8.08 -25.51
C GLY A 57 -22.94 -6.77 -24.77
N ALA A 58 -23.22 -5.67 -25.47
CA ALA A 58 -23.28 -4.33 -24.88
C ALA A 58 -24.66 -3.92 -24.30
N PHE A 59 -25.48 -4.88 -23.88
CA PHE A 59 -26.77 -4.56 -23.27
C PHE A 59 -26.74 -4.74 -21.75
N GLY A 60 -26.81 -3.61 -21.04
CA GLY A 60 -27.38 -3.52 -19.68
C GLY A 60 -28.91 -3.76 -19.66
N ALA A 61 -29.47 -4.52 -20.61
CA ALA A 61 -30.88 -4.85 -20.61
C ALA A 61 -31.13 -6.01 -19.64
N SER A 62 -31.71 -5.69 -18.48
CA SER A 62 -32.23 -6.68 -17.53
C SER A 62 -33.05 -7.78 -18.25
N PHE A 63 -32.62 -9.03 -18.13
CA PHE A 63 -33.23 -10.20 -18.79
C PHE A 63 -34.52 -10.69 -18.11
N GLU A 64 -35.41 -9.79 -17.66
CA GLU A 64 -36.67 -10.19 -17.05
C GLU A 64 -37.79 -10.33 -18.11
N GLU A 65 -38.42 -11.51 -18.16
CA GLU A 65 -39.64 -11.73 -18.96
C GLU A 65 -40.81 -11.06 -18.23
N TYR A 66 -41.35 -9.99 -18.80
CA TYR A 66 -42.44 -9.22 -18.20
C TYR A 66 -43.79 -9.77 -18.65
N CYS A 67 -44.54 -10.34 -17.71
CA CYS A 67 -45.84 -10.94 -17.98
C CYS A 67 -47.00 -10.11 -17.41
N VAL A 68 -47.89 -9.65 -18.30
CA VAL A 68 -49.15 -8.99 -17.95
C VAL A 68 -50.29 -10.01 -17.96
N GLY A 69 -51.09 -10.05 -16.90
CA GLY A 69 -52.28 -10.89 -16.84
C GLY A 69 -53.41 -10.32 -17.71
N MET A 70 -54.00 -11.14 -18.57
CA MET A 70 -55.15 -10.74 -19.39
C MET A 70 -56.44 -10.84 -18.58
N LYS A 71 -57.34 -9.88 -18.75
CA LYS A 71 -58.68 -9.88 -18.15
C LYS A 71 -59.73 -9.59 -19.21
N ALA A 72 -60.72 -10.47 -19.32
CA ALA A 72 -61.84 -10.26 -20.22
C ALA A 72 -62.89 -9.34 -19.60
N ALA A 73 -63.75 -8.73 -20.44
CA ALA A 73 -64.82 -7.84 -20.02
C ALA A 73 -65.84 -8.49 -19.07
N ASP A 74 -65.93 -9.82 -19.07
CA ASP A 74 -66.77 -10.61 -18.14
C ASP A 74 -66.07 -10.92 -16.80
N GLY A 75 -64.85 -10.44 -16.59
CA GLY A 75 -64.05 -10.62 -15.38
C GLY A 75 -63.20 -11.89 -15.34
N THR A 76 -63.25 -12.74 -16.37
CA THR A 76 -62.40 -13.94 -16.46
C THR A 76 -60.93 -13.58 -16.76
N LYS A 77 -59.99 -14.47 -16.38
CA LYS A 77 -58.54 -14.31 -16.63
C LYS A 77 -58.07 -15.30 -17.69
N PRO A 78 -58.27 -15.02 -18.99
CA PRO A 78 -58.09 -16.02 -20.04
C PRO A 78 -56.62 -16.35 -20.35
N GLY A 79 -55.65 -15.59 -19.83
CA GLY A 79 -54.24 -15.85 -20.09
C GLY A 79 -53.28 -14.78 -19.55
N SER A 80 -52.03 -14.82 -20.03
CA SER A 80 -51.00 -13.82 -19.81
C SER A 80 -50.28 -13.48 -21.11
N LEU A 81 -49.89 -12.22 -21.26
CA LEU A 81 -49.01 -11.74 -22.31
C LEU A 81 -47.63 -11.51 -21.70
N CYS A 82 -46.63 -12.26 -22.15
CA CYS A 82 -45.26 -12.12 -21.70
C CYS A 82 -44.42 -11.49 -22.80
N ILE A 83 -43.64 -10.47 -22.47
CA ILE A 83 -42.72 -9.80 -23.38
C ILE A 83 -41.32 -9.96 -22.83
N ARG A 84 -40.37 -10.29 -23.70
CA ARG A 84 -38.96 -10.41 -23.34
C ARG A 84 -38.10 -9.90 -24.48
N SER A 85 -37.04 -9.17 -24.16
CA SER A 85 -35.96 -8.93 -25.12
C SER A 85 -35.21 -10.24 -25.39
N VAL A 86 -34.98 -10.52 -26.67
CA VAL A 86 -34.21 -11.67 -27.13
C VAL A 86 -33.32 -11.23 -28.29
N VAL A 87 -32.30 -12.03 -28.61
CA VAL A 87 -31.48 -11.83 -29.80
C VAL A 87 -31.62 -13.09 -30.66
N GLU A 88 -32.01 -12.93 -31.92
CA GLU A 88 -32.05 -14.01 -32.91
C GLU A 88 -31.16 -13.62 -34.07
N ASP A 89 -30.18 -14.47 -34.43
CA ASP A 89 -29.24 -14.24 -35.55
C ASP A 89 -28.63 -12.81 -35.56
N ASP A 90 -28.08 -12.40 -34.41
CA ASP A 90 -27.45 -11.09 -34.16
C ASP A 90 -28.38 -9.87 -34.30
N ASN A 91 -29.69 -10.08 -34.32
CA ASN A 91 -30.71 -9.03 -34.41
C ASN A 91 -31.53 -8.99 -33.10
N PRO A 92 -31.70 -7.83 -32.46
CA PRO A 92 -32.51 -7.73 -31.26
C PRO A 92 -33.98 -7.90 -31.67
N CYS A 93 -34.67 -8.77 -30.97
CA CYS A 93 -36.08 -8.98 -31.16
C CYS A 93 -36.82 -8.81 -29.85
N VAL A 94 -38.05 -8.35 -29.95
CA VAL A 94 -39.00 -8.42 -28.87
C VAL A 94 -39.79 -9.72 -29.05
N ARG A 95 -39.57 -10.65 -28.14
CA ARG A 95 -40.32 -11.91 -28.07
C ARG A 95 -41.58 -11.71 -27.27
N VAL A 96 -42.70 -11.91 -27.94
CA VAL A 96 -44.03 -11.86 -27.38
C VAL A 96 -44.58 -13.28 -27.27
N ARG A 97 -44.89 -13.71 -26.06
CA ARG A 97 -45.47 -15.03 -25.77
C ARG A 97 -46.84 -14.89 -25.14
N PHE A 98 -47.80 -15.68 -25.66
CA PHE A 98 -49.15 -15.74 -25.12
C PHE A 98 -49.36 -17.03 -24.32
N GLY A 99 -49.53 -16.90 -23.01
CA GLY A 99 -49.93 -17.98 -22.13
C GLY A 99 -51.45 -18.09 -22.05
N ALA A 100 -52.07 -19.01 -22.80
CA ALA A 100 -53.50 -19.27 -22.69
C ALA A 100 -53.82 -20.14 -21.46
N ARG A 101 -54.87 -19.79 -20.70
CA ARG A 101 -55.46 -20.65 -19.66
C ARG A 101 -56.84 -21.16 -20.10
N ASP A 102 -57.26 -22.30 -19.56
CA ASP A 102 -58.62 -22.85 -19.71
C ASP A 102 -59.11 -23.10 -21.14
N GLY A 103 -58.22 -23.54 -22.05
CA GLY A 103 -58.59 -23.94 -23.41
C GLY A 103 -58.96 -22.79 -24.35
N ALA A 104 -58.71 -21.54 -23.94
CA ALA A 104 -58.80 -20.39 -24.82
C ALA A 104 -57.78 -20.50 -25.96
N THR A 105 -58.22 -20.22 -27.19
CA THR A 105 -57.35 -20.18 -28.38
C THR A 105 -57.32 -18.74 -28.89
N LEU A 106 -56.11 -18.26 -29.15
CA LEU A 106 -55.81 -16.96 -29.74
C LEU A 106 -56.31 -16.96 -31.19
N VAL A 107 -57.08 -15.95 -31.59
CA VAL A 107 -57.78 -15.88 -32.88
C VAL A 107 -57.16 -14.84 -33.79
N SER A 108 -56.81 -13.69 -33.23
CA SER A 108 -56.10 -12.62 -33.93
C SER A 108 -55.27 -11.83 -32.93
N VAL A 109 -54.12 -11.34 -33.40
CA VAL A 109 -53.30 -10.36 -32.69
C VAL A 109 -53.09 -9.20 -33.63
N ALA A 110 -53.36 -7.99 -33.17
CA ALA A 110 -52.91 -6.78 -33.84
C ALA A 110 -51.78 -6.19 -33.00
N LEU A 111 -50.61 -6.06 -33.63
CA LEU A 111 -49.44 -5.38 -33.10
C LEU A 111 -49.29 -4.06 -33.84
N GLY A 112 -49.35 -2.95 -33.11
CA GLY A 112 -49.00 -1.63 -33.62
C GLY A 112 -47.67 -1.20 -33.03
N VAL A 113 -46.76 -0.76 -33.88
CA VAL A 113 -45.48 -0.14 -33.51
C VAL A 113 -45.64 1.34 -33.81
N PHE A 114 -45.41 2.20 -32.82
CA PHE A 114 -45.55 3.65 -32.95
C PHE A 114 -44.27 4.36 -32.51
N GLU A 115 -43.91 5.41 -33.25
CA GLU A 115 -42.81 6.31 -32.91
C GLU A 115 -43.34 7.47 -32.06
N GLY A 116 -42.65 7.78 -30.96
CA GLY A 116 -42.94 8.95 -30.12
C GLY A 116 -44.14 8.76 -29.20
N CYS A 117 -43.89 8.35 -27.96
CA CYS A 117 -44.95 8.13 -26.97
C CYS A 117 -45.30 9.46 -26.27
N SER A 118 -46.17 10.29 -26.87
CA SER A 118 -46.83 11.40 -26.15
C SER A 118 -48.33 11.15 -26.02
N ASN A 119 -48.89 11.36 -24.82
CA ASN A 119 -50.28 11.05 -24.48
C ASN A 119 -51.34 11.87 -25.25
N ASP A 120 -50.94 12.93 -25.97
CA ASP A 120 -51.86 13.91 -26.57
C ASP A 120 -52.22 13.66 -28.05
N ASP A 121 -51.52 12.77 -28.75
CA ASP A 121 -51.75 12.47 -30.18
C ASP A 121 -52.22 11.02 -30.43
N LEU A 122 -53.14 10.51 -29.61
CA LEU A 122 -53.83 9.26 -29.92
C LEU A 122 -54.82 9.49 -31.09
N PRO A 123 -54.66 8.86 -32.27
CA PRO A 123 -55.66 8.95 -33.31
C PRO A 123 -56.96 8.31 -32.83
N THR A 124 -58.07 9.04 -32.96
CA THR A 124 -59.41 8.47 -32.86
C THR A 124 -59.54 7.37 -33.91
N VAL A 125 -59.61 6.10 -33.48
CA VAL A 125 -59.83 4.90 -34.30
C VAL A 125 -60.69 5.25 -35.52
N PRO A 126 -60.22 5.14 -36.79
CA PRO A 126 -60.16 3.83 -37.44
C PRO A 126 -59.24 3.73 -38.71
N GLU A 127 -58.42 2.69 -38.78
CA GLU A 127 -58.49 1.72 -39.86
C GLU A 127 -57.96 0.43 -39.24
N ARG A 128 -58.77 -0.65 -39.30
CA ARG A 128 -58.20 -1.97 -39.04
C ARG A 128 -57.06 -2.10 -40.05
N PHE A 129 -55.82 -2.18 -39.60
CA PHE A 129 -54.87 -3.05 -40.26
C PHE A 129 -55.21 -4.44 -39.73
N PRO A 130 -56.05 -5.23 -40.42
CA PRO A 130 -56.05 -6.64 -40.14
C PRO A 130 -54.67 -7.12 -40.60
N ILE A 131 -53.74 -7.29 -39.67
CA ILE A 131 -52.79 -8.39 -39.83
C ILE A 131 -53.65 -9.63 -39.59
N THR A 132 -54.38 -10.04 -40.63
CA THR A 132 -54.99 -11.37 -40.67
C THR A 132 -53.85 -12.35 -40.69
N LEU A 133 -53.82 -13.23 -39.67
CA LEU A 133 -52.97 -14.42 -39.65
C LEU A 133 -53.27 -15.25 -40.92
N ASP A 134 -52.50 -15.04 -41.96
CA ASP A 134 -52.34 -15.96 -43.08
C ASP A 134 -50.98 -16.64 -42.91
N ASP A 135 -50.88 -17.90 -43.33
CA ASP A 135 -49.81 -18.88 -43.13
C ASP A 135 -48.46 -18.50 -43.81
N SER A 136 -48.15 -17.21 -43.92
CA SER A 136 -46.97 -16.68 -44.61
C SER A 136 -46.13 -15.70 -43.78
N MET A 137 -46.41 -15.51 -42.47
CA MET A 137 -45.43 -14.85 -41.59
C MET A 137 -44.33 -15.83 -41.18
N GLU A 138 -43.09 -15.56 -41.57
CA GLU A 138 -41.92 -16.16 -40.93
C GLU A 138 -41.87 -15.66 -39.48
N GLY A 139 -41.80 -16.58 -38.50
CA GLY A 139 -41.60 -16.26 -37.08
C GLY A 139 -42.77 -16.55 -36.12
N PHE A 140 -43.96 -16.92 -36.59
CA PHE A 140 -45.03 -17.38 -35.69
C PHE A 140 -44.96 -18.90 -35.47
N ASP A 141 -44.79 -19.33 -34.22
CA ASP A 141 -44.90 -20.73 -33.83
C ASP A 141 -46.27 -21.02 -33.17
N PRO A 142 -47.22 -21.62 -33.90
CA PRO A 142 -48.56 -21.93 -33.38
C PRO A 142 -48.55 -23.03 -32.31
N ILE A 143 -47.46 -23.77 -32.12
CA ILE A 143 -47.34 -24.79 -31.08
C ILE A 143 -46.92 -24.16 -29.75
N SER A 144 -46.09 -23.11 -29.78
CA SER A 144 -45.58 -22.44 -28.58
C SER A 144 -46.25 -21.09 -28.26
N ASN A 145 -47.26 -20.67 -29.05
CA ASN A 145 -47.95 -19.38 -28.92
C ASN A 145 -46.97 -18.20 -28.81
N ARG A 146 -45.94 -18.24 -29.65
CA ARG A 146 -44.81 -17.32 -29.61
C ARG A 146 -44.70 -16.58 -30.92
N PHE A 147 -44.37 -15.30 -30.82
CA PHE A 147 -44.11 -14.41 -31.93
C PHE A 147 -42.92 -13.52 -31.60
N ASP A 148 -41.96 -13.41 -32.51
CA ASP A 148 -40.80 -12.55 -32.36
C ASP A 148 -40.90 -11.43 -33.39
N VAL A 149 -40.79 -10.18 -32.92
CA VAL A 149 -40.68 -9.01 -33.78
C VAL A 149 -39.25 -8.53 -33.68
N CYS A 150 -38.51 -8.64 -34.77
CA CYS A 150 -37.12 -8.21 -34.82
C CYS A 150 -37.01 -6.78 -35.35
N LEU A 151 -35.95 -6.07 -34.96
CA LEU A 151 -35.80 -4.65 -35.21
C LEU A 151 -35.64 -4.32 -36.71
N ASP A 152 -35.01 -5.22 -37.47
CA ASP A 152 -34.92 -5.17 -38.93
C ASP A 152 -36.29 -5.16 -39.64
N GLN A 153 -37.29 -5.83 -39.07
CA GLN A 153 -38.66 -5.83 -39.59
C GLN A 153 -39.37 -4.50 -39.34
N ILE A 154 -38.94 -3.74 -38.33
CA ILE A 154 -39.46 -2.42 -37.94
C ILE A 154 -38.78 -1.31 -38.76
N ALA A 155 -37.47 -1.41 -38.95
CA ALA A 155 -36.60 -0.45 -39.66
C ALA A 155 -37.00 -0.17 -41.12
N SER A 156 -37.80 -1.04 -41.75
CA SER A 156 -38.24 -0.83 -43.14
C SER A 156 -39.21 0.34 -43.35
N THR A 157 -39.72 0.95 -42.26
CA THR A 157 -40.76 2.00 -42.33
C THR A 157 -40.32 3.38 -41.85
N SER A 158 -39.29 3.49 -41.01
CA SER A 158 -38.72 4.75 -40.57
C SER A 158 -37.21 4.73 -40.74
N GLY A 159 -36.70 5.70 -41.49
CA GLY A 159 -35.31 5.74 -41.94
C GLY A 159 -34.27 6.06 -40.86
N ASP A 160 -34.60 5.96 -39.57
CA ASP A 160 -33.67 6.15 -38.46
C ASP A 160 -34.10 5.30 -37.26
N CYS A 161 -33.32 4.29 -36.90
CA CYS A 161 -33.59 3.40 -35.76
C CYS A 161 -33.00 3.92 -34.44
N CYS A 162 -32.30 5.06 -34.47
CA CYS A 162 -31.64 5.63 -33.31
C CYS A 162 -32.62 6.54 -32.55
N ASN A 163 -32.75 6.35 -31.23
CA ASN A 163 -33.59 7.15 -30.33
C ASN A 163 -35.10 7.15 -30.63
N THR A 164 -35.66 6.03 -31.07
CA THR A 164 -37.11 5.85 -31.18
C THR A 164 -37.66 5.06 -29.99
N ASP A 165 -38.48 5.71 -29.16
CA ASP A 165 -39.32 5.00 -28.19
C ASP A 165 -40.33 4.16 -28.97
N ILE A 166 -40.16 2.84 -28.91
CA ILE A 166 -41.05 1.90 -29.57
C ILE A 166 -42.15 1.51 -28.60
N CYS A 167 -43.35 2.02 -28.89
CA CYS A 167 -44.56 1.71 -28.17
C CYS A 167 -45.24 0.49 -28.82
N ILE A 168 -45.34 -0.64 -28.11
CA ILE A 168 -45.98 -1.87 -28.61
C ILE A 168 -47.42 -1.96 -28.09
N VAL A 169 -48.41 -1.84 -28.99
CA VAL A 169 -49.82 -2.11 -28.67
C VAL A 169 -50.19 -3.51 -29.13
N ALA A 170 -50.46 -4.42 -28.20
CA ALA A 170 -50.97 -5.76 -28.50
C ALA A 170 -52.47 -5.86 -28.20
N MET A 171 -53.28 -6.08 -29.22
CA MET A 171 -54.70 -6.45 -29.07
C MET A 171 -54.88 -7.92 -29.40
N ALA A 172 -55.45 -8.70 -28.48
CA ALA A 172 -55.71 -10.13 -28.68
C ALA A 172 -57.21 -10.43 -28.68
N GLU A 173 -57.67 -11.13 -29.72
CA GLU A 173 -59.03 -11.65 -29.81
C GLU A 173 -59.01 -13.16 -29.51
N MET A 174 -59.91 -13.63 -28.63
CA MET A 174 -60.01 -15.05 -28.25
C MET A 174 -61.36 -15.64 -28.68
N ASN A 175 -61.39 -16.95 -28.97
CA ASN A 175 -62.55 -17.68 -29.52
C ASN A 175 -63.84 -17.63 -28.68
N ASN A 176 -63.79 -17.08 -27.45
CA ASN A 176 -64.94 -16.88 -26.58
C ASN A 176 -65.60 -15.50 -26.72
N GLY A 177 -65.28 -14.72 -27.76
CA GLY A 177 -65.97 -13.45 -28.08
C GLY A 177 -65.63 -12.28 -27.15
N SER A 178 -64.54 -12.38 -26.38
CA SER A 178 -64.06 -11.30 -25.52
C SER A 178 -62.88 -10.59 -26.17
N THR A 179 -63.07 -9.33 -26.57
CA THR A 179 -61.98 -8.39 -26.83
C THR A 179 -61.41 -8.00 -25.46
N SER A 180 -60.15 -8.34 -25.18
CA SER A 180 -59.51 -8.01 -23.91
C SER A 180 -58.70 -6.72 -24.08
N VAL A 181 -59.04 -5.68 -23.33
CA VAL A 181 -58.21 -4.46 -23.20
C VAL A 181 -57.33 -4.65 -21.95
N MET A 182 -56.02 -4.47 -22.12
CA MET A 182 -55.02 -4.68 -21.07
C MET A 182 -55.26 -3.77 -19.86
N THR A 183 -55.16 -4.32 -18.64
CA THR A 183 -55.08 -3.53 -17.40
C THR A 183 -53.91 -4.02 -16.54
N ARG A 184 -52.91 -3.15 -16.35
CA ARG A 184 -51.80 -3.09 -15.35
C ARG A 184 -50.93 -4.33 -15.04
N PRO A 185 -49.61 -4.11 -14.96
CA PRO A 185 -48.80 -4.49 -13.79
C PRO A 185 -48.41 -3.26 -12.95
N ALA A 186 -48.26 -3.45 -11.65
CA ALA A 186 -47.62 -2.50 -10.75
C ALA A 186 -46.10 -2.63 -10.88
N ASP A 187 -45.40 -1.51 -10.75
CA ASP A 187 -43.95 -1.34 -10.51
C ASP A 187 -43.05 -0.92 -11.69
N THR A 188 -43.59 -0.32 -12.76
CA THR A 188 -42.83 0.58 -13.62
C THR A 188 -43.20 2.04 -13.34
N LYS A 189 -42.20 2.87 -13.06
CA LYS A 189 -42.36 4.25 -12.58
C LYS A 189 -42.82 5.26 -13.65
N ASP A 190 -43.01 4.84 -14.90
CA ASP A 190 -43.41 5.69 -16.03
C ASP A 190 -44.66 5.20 -16.80
N CYS A 191 -45.62 4.62 -16.09
CA CYS A 191 -46.92 4.26 -16.68
C CYS A 191 -48.05 5.00 -15.97
N ASP A 192 -48.36 6.22 -16.42
CA ASP A 192 -49.49 6.99 -15.87
C ASP A 192 -50.65 7.08 -16.88
N LEU A 193 -51.81 6.54 -16.51
CA LEU A 193 -53.10 6.87 -17.13
C LEU A 193 -54.21 6.86 -16.08
N ASP A 194 -54.92 7.99 -16.03
CA ASP A 194 -56.15 8.23 -15.28
C ASP A 194 -57.27 7.23 -15.66
N GLU A 195 -58.06 6.83 -14.66
CA GLU A 195 -59.22 5.96 -14.81
C GLU A 195 -60.37 6.68 -15.53
N ASP A 196 -60.46 6.61 -16.87
CA ASP A 196 -61.77 6.60 -17.55
C ASP A 196 -61.72 6.11 -19.02
N GLU A 197 -62.58 5.14 -19.31
CA GLU A 197 -63.07 4.63 -20.61
C GLU A 197 -62.11 4.48 -21.82
N SER A 198 -61.76 3.20 -22.13
CA SER A 198 -61.51 2.63 -23.47
C SER A 198 -60.17 2.84 -24.22
N GLY A 199 -59.11 3.33 -23.57
CA GLY A 199 -57.74 3.37 -24.14
C GLY A 199 -56.87 2.16 -23.76
N GLY A 200 -56.09 1.62 -24.69
CA GLY A 200 -55.15 0.51 -24.45
C GLY A 200 -53.87 0.96 -23.73
N SER A 201 -53.26 0.06 -22.95
CA SER A 201 -51.98 0.29 -22.26
C SER A 201 -50.80 0.21 -23.23
N LEU A 202 -49.87 1.17 -23.17
CA LEU A 202 -48.61 1.18 -23.91
C LEU A 202 -47.47 0.79 -22.96
N CYS A 203 -46.60 -0.12 -23.39
CA CYS A 203 -45.27 -0.31 -22.80
C CYS A 203 -44.25 0.20 -23.81
N SER A 204 -43.36 1.09 -23.39
CA SER A 204 -42.19 1.50 -24.18
C SER A 204 -41.00 0.60 -23.86
N VAL A 205 -40.22 0.27 -24.89
CA VAL A 205 -38.88 -0.34 -24.78
C VAL A 205 -37.94 0.57 -25.55
N SER A 206 -36.97 1.17 -24.87
CA SER A 206 -35.97 2.06 -25.49
C SER A 206 -34.72 1.26 -25.84
N PHE A 207 -34.19 1.45 -27.05
CA PHE A 207 -32.94 0.86 -27.53
C PHE A 207 -31.91 1.97 -27.71
N SER A 208 -30.75 1.88 -27.04
CA SER A 208 -29.59 2.72 -27.32
C SER A 208 -28.69 1.99 -28.33
N CYS A 209 -28.45 2.59 -29.49
CA CYS A 209 -27.51 2.07 -30.48
C CYS A 209 -26.12 2.64 -30.19
N MET A 210 -25.07 1.80 -30.23
CA MET A 210 -23.69 2.28 -30.27
C MET A 210 -23.38 2.77 -31.68
N ASN A 211 -22.84 3.96 -31.81
CA ASN A 211 -22.43 4.50 -33.10
C ASN A 211 -21.00 4.03 -33.43
N LYS A 212 -20.74 3.58 -34.66
CA LYS A 212 -19.42 3.07 -35.07
C LYS A 212 -18.79 4.02 -36.07
N ILE A 213 -17.60 4.52 -35.76
CA ILE A 213 -16.88 5.50 -36.57
C ILE A 213 -15.50 4.94 -36.92
N TYR A 214 -15.11 5.07 -38.19
CA TYR A 214 -13.83 4.61 -38.71
C TYR A 214 -13.11 5.77 -39.39
N GLY A 215 -11.84 5.98 -39.03
CA GLY A 215 -10.88 6.80 -39.75
C GLY A 215 -10.28 6.05 -40.95
N SER A 216 -9.03 6.37 -41.27
CA SER A 216 -8.27 5.91 -42.41
C SER A 216 -6.80 5.68 -42.02
N ASP A 217 -5.95 5.30 -42.97
CA ASP A 217 -4.50 5.16 -42.72
C ASP A 217 -3.76 6.53 -42.85
N ASP A 218 -4.49 7.64 -42.91
CA ASP A 218 -3.98 9.01 -42.97
C ASP A 218 -4.51 9.79 -41.75
N ALA A 219 -3.78 10.81 -41.30
CA ALA A 219 -4.20 11.68 -40.19
C ALA A 219 -5.63 12.24 -40.34
N ASP A 220 -6.50 11.87 -39.42
CA ASP A 220 -7.92 12.17 -39.38
C ASP A 220 -8.30 13.12 -38.24
N VAL A 221 -9.50 13.69 -38.34
CA VAL A 221 -10.16 14.40 -37.24
C VAL A 221 -11.55 13.83 -37.08
N ILE A 222 -11.77 13.10 -35.99
CA ILE A 222 -12.96 12.30 -35.73
C ILE A 222 -13.71 12.88 -34.53
N PHE A 223 -15.04 13.00 -34.66
CA PHE A 223 -15.93 13.44 -33.60
C PHE A 223 -17.01 12.38 -33.38
N GLY A 224 -17.14 11.94 -32.13
CA GLY A 224 -18.26 11.16 -31.61
C GLY A 224 -19.50 12.01 -31.42
N THR A 225 -20.35 11.57 -30.50
CA THR A 225 -21.67 12.10 -30.19
C THR A 225 -21.85 12.22 -28.68
N GLU A 226 -23.05 12.60 -28.24
CA GLU A 226 -23.37 12.71 -26.80
C GLU A 226 -23.87 11.37 -26.20
N GLY A 227 -23.64 10.25 -26.89
CA GLY A 227 -23.92 8.93 -26.35
C GLY A 227 -22.94 7.90 -26.91
N ILE A 228 -22.98 6.68 -26.38
CA ILE A 228 -21.97 5.64 -26.62
C ILE A 228 -21.53 5.48 -28.09
N ASP A 229 -20.26 5.79 -28.33
CA ASP A 229 -19.55 5.64 -29.59
C ASP A 229 -18.50 4.52 -29.52
N VAL A 230 -18.18 3.95 -30.69
CA VAL A 230 -17.06 3.03 -30.90
C VAL A 230 -16.26 3.58 -32.08
N ILE A 231 -15.08 4.11 -31.79
CA ILE A 231 -14.25 4.88 -32.73
C ILE A 231 -12.94 4.15 -32.98
N TYR A 232 -12.55 4.04 -34.26
CA TYR A 232 -11.27 3.49 -34.70
C TYR A 232 -10.56 4.54 -35.56
N GLY A 233 -9.39 5.04 -35.15
CA GLY A 233 -8.54 5.95 -35.93
C GLY A 233 -7.88 5.22 -37.11
N LEU A 234 -7.29 4.06 -36.80
CA LEU A 234 -6.54 3.14 -37.67
C LEU A 234 -5.06 3.51 -37.82
N GLY A 235 -4.69 4.47 -38.65
CA GLY A 235 -3.29 4.85 -38.74
C GLY A 235 -3.06 6.25 -39.25
N GLY A 236 -1.87 6.79 -38.98
CA GLY A 236 -1.61 8.21 -39.09
C GLY A 236 -1.89 8.92 -37.77
N ASP A 237 -1.44 10.17 -37.66
CA ASP A 237 -1.54 10.96 -36.43
C ASP A 237 -2.95 11.57 -36.29
N ASP A 238 -3.84 10.90 -35.57
CA ASP A 238 -5.26 11.21 -35.52
C ASP A 238 -5.64 12.17 -34.38
N LYS A 239 -6.76 12.87 -34.55
CA LYS A 239 -7.43 13.65 -33.50
C LYS A 239 -8.82 13.12 -33.27
N ILE A 240 -9.09 12.55 -32.10
CA ILE A 240 -10.35 11.88 -31.80
C ILE A 240 -11.01 12.51 -30.56
N TYR A 241 -12.30 12.82 -30.66
CA TYR A 241 -13.10 13.37 -29.57
C TYR A 241 -14.35 12.49 -29.36
N GLY A 242 -14.48 11.79 -28.23
CA GLY A 242 -15.66 10.98 -27.86
C GLY A 242 -16.89 11.85 -27.55
N LEU A 243 -16.66 12.92 -26.78
CA LEU A 243 -17.61 13.93 -26.30
C LEU A 243 -18.38 13.49 -25.05
N GLY A 244 -19.43 12.70 -25.16
CA GLY A 244 -20.18 12.27 -24.00
C GLY A 244 -20.76 10.90 -24.24
N GLY A 245 -20.80 10.05 -23.22
CA GLY A 245 -21.14 8.65 -23.44
C GLY A 245 -20.27 7.76 -22.58
N ASN A 246 -20.21 6.49 -22.94
CA ASN A 246 -19.26 5.55 -22.34
C ASN A 246 -18.63 4.87 -23.55
N ASP A 247 -17.63 5.50 -24.10
CA ASP A 247 -17.14 5.28 -25.43
C ASP A 247 -16.04 4.22 -25.47
N ILE A 248 -15.81 3.66 -26.65
CA ILE A 248 -14.67 2.79 -26.93
C ILE A 248 -13.87 3.44 -28.05
N ILE A 249 -12.70 3.97 -27.73
CA ILE A 249 -11.86 4.70 -28.66
C ILE A 249 -10.53 3.96 -28.83
N ILE A 250 -10.17 3.67 -30.08
CA ILE A 250 -8.90 3.02 -30.45
C ILE A 250 -8.21 3.93 -31.47
N GLY A 251 -7.06 4.49 -31.11
CA GLY A 251 -6.22 5.35 -31.95
C GLY A 251 -5.67 4.58 -33.14
N GLY A 252 -4.75 3.66 -32.88
CA GLY A 252 -4.15 2.80 -33.89
C GLY A 252 -2.65 3.07 -34.01
N GLU A 253 -2.13 3.12 -35.23
CA GLU A 253 -0.69 3.37 -35.46
C GLU A 253 -0.45 4.83 -35.83
N GLY A 254 0.31 5.59 -35.04
CA GLY A 254 0.56 7.02 -35.28
C GLY A 254 0.61 7.78 -33.96
N ASP A 255 1.06 9.02 -33.97
CA ASP A 255 1.06 9.83 -32.74
C ASP A 255 -0.33 10.50 -32.58
N ASP A 256 -1.22 9.87 -31.82
CA ASP A 256 -2.64 10.24 -31.73
C ASP A 256 -2.95 11.23 -30.58
N GLU A 257 -3.98 12.04 -30.75
CA GLU A 257 -4.55 12.92 -29.71
C GLU A 257 -6.01 12.55 -29.49
N ILE A 258 -6.31 11.94 -28.33
CA ILE A 258 -7.62 11.36 -28.01
C ILE A 258 -8.19 12.00 -26.74
N SER A 259 -9.46 12.40 -26.78
CA SER A 259 -10.25 12.86 -25.63
C SER A 259 -11.53 12.04 -25.54
N GLY A 260 -11.78 11.38 -24.39
CA GLY A 260 -12.98 10.62 -24.08
C GLY A 260 -14.17 11.55 -23.87
N GLY A 261 -14.07 12.43 -22.87
CA GLY A 261 -15.05 13.46 -22.58
C GLY A 261 -15.84 13.13 -21.32
N LEU A 262 -17.18 13.18 -21.40
CA LEU A 262 -18.03 12.86 -20.26
C LEU A 262 -18.41 11.38 -20.25
N GLY A 263 -18.28 10.74 -19.09
CA GLY A 263 -18.70 9.38 -18.80
C GLY A 263 -17.53 8.39 -18.82
N ASN A 264 -17.83 7.10 -18.61
CA ASN A 264 -16.78 6.11 -18.35
C ASN A 264 -16.34 5.46 -19.65
N ASP A 265 -15.17 5.87 -20.14
CA ASP A 265 -14.64 5.56 -21.45
C ASP A 265 -13.57 4.46 -21.40
N TYR A 266 -13.40 3.78 -22.54
CA TYR A 266 -12.27 2.92 -22.83
C TYR A 266 -11.44 3.56 -23.94
N ILE A 267 -10.19 3.90 -23.65
CA ILE A 267 -9.28 4.56 -24.59
C ILE A 267 -8.02 3.69 -24.77
N SER A 268 -7.61 3.48 -26.03
CA SER A 268 -6.38 2.76 -26.37
C SER A 268 -5.63 3.52 -27.46
N GLY A 269 -4.39 3.93 -27.19
CA GLY A 269 -3.49 4.54 -28.18
C GLY A 269 -3.02 3.52 -29.23
N GLU A 270 -2.60 2.34 -28.77
CA GLU A 270 -1.96 1.27 -29.54
C GLU A 270 -0.49 1.55 -29.87
N GLY A 271 -0.13 2.15 -31.00
CA GLY A 271 1.27 2.29 -31.38
C GLY A 271 1.61 3.70 -31.80
N GLY A 272 2.50 4.37 -31.08
CA GLY A 272 2.76 5.79 -31.30
C GLY A 272 3.19 6.46 -30.02
N SER A 273 3.49 7.76 -30.07
CA SER A 273 3.62 8.57 -28.85
C SER A 273 2.37 9.41 -28.68
N ASP A 274 1.40 8.85 -27.97
CA ASP A 274 0.03 9.32 -27.93
C ASP A 274 -0.21 10.34 -26.81
N THR A 275 -1.28 11.12 -26.96
CA THR A 275 -1.83 11.98 -25.90
C THR A 275 -3.28 11.59 -25.67
N LEU A 276 -3.55 10.98 -24.52
CA LEU A 276 -4.84 10.38 -24.16
C LEU A 276 -5.43 11.11 -22.95
N LEU A 277 -6.66 11.59 -23.08
CA LEU A 277 -7.39 12.31 -22.02
C LEU A 277 -8.72 11.59 -21.75
N GLY A 278 -8.95 11.13 -20.51
CA GLY A 278 -10.24 10.59 -20.06
C GLY A 278 -11.29 11.69 -19.91
N GLU A 279 -10.96 12.71 -19.13
CA GLU A 279 -11.81 13.83 -18.68
C GLU A 279 -12.72 13.48 -17.49
N ASP A 280 -14.05 13.57 -17.59
CA ASP A 280 -14.94 13.32 -16.43
C ASP A 280 -15.48 11.89 -16.51
N GLY A 281 -15.19 11.01 -15.56
CA GLY A 281 -15.69 9.64 -15.56
C GLY A 281 -14.73 8.67 -14.89
N ASP A 282 -15.14 7.43 -14.69
CA ASP A 282 -14.19 6.37 -14.29
C ASP A 282 -13.68 5.67 -15.55
N ASP A 283 -12.52 6.06 -16.03
CA ASP A 283 -11.98 5.70 -17.34
C ASP A 283 -10.96 4.56 -17.29
N LEU A 284 -10.85 3.83 -18.41
CA LEU A 284 -9.80 2.83 -18.64
C LEU A 284 -8.96 3.24 -19.85
N ILE A 285 -7.72 3.66 -19.60
CA ILE A 285 -6.82 4.19 -20.62
C ILE A 285 -5.60 3.29 -20.79
N ARG A 286 -5.21 3.02 -22.03
CA ARG A 286 -3.99 2.27 -22.40
C ARG A 286 -3.18 3.07 -23.41
N GLY A 287 -1.92 3.37 -23.10
CA GLY A 287 -0.97 3.99 -24.02
C GLY A 287 -0.64 3.03 -25.16
N GLY A 288 0.12 1.99 -24.85
CA GLY A 288 0.49 0.95 -25.79
C GLY A 288 1.99 0.95 -26.02
N SER A 289 2.45 1.14 -27.25
CA SER A 289 3.89 1.22 -27.52
C SER A 289 4.32 2.62 -27.95
N GLY A 290 5.32 3.17 -27.30
CA GLY A 290 5.89 4.50 -27.54
C GLY A 290 5.82 5.37 -26.29
N ASP A 291 6.24 6.62 -26.36
CA ASP A 291 6.31 7.48 -25.17
C ASP A 291 5.00 8.27 -25.01
N ASP A 292 4.08 7.75 -24.20
CA ASP A 292 2.69 8.22 -24.12
C ASP A 292 2.47 9.27 -23.03
N ARG A 293 1.41 10.08 -23.20
CA ARG A 293 0.91 11.03 -22.20
C ARG A 293 -0.53 10.71 -21.89
N ILE A 294 -0.82 10.34 -20.66
CA ILE A 294 -2.14 9.92 -20.20
C ILE A 294 -2.62 10.85 -19.09
N SER A 295 -3.84 11.36 -19.25
CA SER A 295 -4.57 12.09 -18.21
C SER A 295 -5.89 11.38 -17.92
N GLY A 296 -6.16 11.08 -16.65
CA GLY A 296 -7.43 10.50 -16.19
C GLY A 296 -8.49 11.59 -16.12
N GLY A 297 -8.39 12.45 -15.12
CA GLY A 297 -9.22 13.63 -14.96
C GLY A 297 -10.00 13.54 -13.65
N VAL A 298 -11.33 13.55 -13.72
CA VAL A 298 -12.17 13.45 -12.52
C VAL A 298 -12.88 12.11 -12.51
N GLY A 299 -12.58 11.27 -11.53
CA GLY A 299 -13.23 9.96 -11.32
C GLY A 299 -12.22 8.91 -10.88
N ASP A 300 -12.67 7.69 -10.59
CA ASP A 300 -11.76 6.62 -10.19
C ASP A 300 -11.18 5.93 -11.45
N ASP A 301 -10.01 6.37 -11.92
CA ASP A 301 -9.44 6.01 -13.21
C ASP A 301 -8.48 4.80 -13.17
N SER A 302 -8.24 4.22 -14.35
CA SER A 302 -7.23 3.16 -14.54
C SER A 302 -6.41 3.40 -15.80
N ALA A 303 -5.12 3.68 -15.64
CA ALA A 303 -4.20 3.92 -16.74
C ALA A 303 -3.02 2.93 -16.78
N TYR A 304 -2.66 2.52 -18.00
CA TYR A 304 -1.52 1.65 -18.30
C TYR A 304 -0.66 2.31 -19.39
N GLY A 305 0.61 2.61 -19.10
CA GLY A 305 1.58 3.12 -20.09
C GLY A 305 1.97 2.04 -21.10
N GLU A 306 2.33 0.85 -20.59
CA GLU A 306 2.75 -0.35 -21.34
C GLU A 306 4.23 -0.34 -21.79
N GLU A 307 4.57 -0.09 -23.05
CA GLU A 307 5.97 -0.04 -23.52
C GLU A 307 6.37 1.40 -23.86
N GLY A 308 7.23 2.05 -23.08
CA GLY A 308 7.45 3.48 -23.32
C GLY A 308 8.22 4.15 -22.20
N ALA A 309 8.60 5.41 -22.40
CA ALA A 309 8.85 6.30 -21.27
C ALA A 309 7.62 7.20 -21.10
N ASP A 310 6.68 6.75 -20.29
CA ASP A 310 5.32 7.27 -20.24
C ASP A 310 5.13 8.32 -19.15
N VAL A 311 4.15 9.19 -19.34
CA VAL A 311 3.72 10.17 -18.34
C VAL A 311 2.24 10.00 -18.05
N LEU A 312 1.90 9.52 -16.86
CA LEU A 312 0.55 9.29 -16.37
C LEU A 312 0.23 10.31 -15.26
N ASN A 313 -0.89 11.03 -15.38
CA ASN A 313 -1.39 11.97 -14.38
C ASN A 313 -2.90 11.82 -14.22
N LEU A 314 -3.39 11.16 -13.17
CA LEU A 314 -4.81 10.81 -13.07
C LEU A 314 -5.69 11.84 -12.33
N GLU A 315 -5.08 12.77 -11.60
CA GLU A 315 -5.74 13.96 -11.03
C GLU A 315 -6.67 13.67 -9.83
N GLU A 316 -8.00 13.76 -9.96
CA GLU A 316 -8.92 13.60 -8.83
C GLU A 316 -9.57 12.20 -8.86
N GLY A 317 -9.32 11.34 -7.88
CA GLY A 317 -9.81 9.96 -7.96
C GLY A 317 -9.11 9.01 -7.00
N ASN A 318 -9.65 7.80 -6.81
CA ASN A 318 -8.84 6.70 -6.26
C ASN A 318 -8.37 5.83 -7.43
N ASP A 319 -7.17 6.10 -7.89
CA ASP A 319 -6.73 5.74 -9.21
C ASP A 319 -5.80 4.52 -9.23
N LEU A 320 -5.71 3.89 -10.40
CA LEU A 320 -4.76 2.81 -10.68
C LEU A 320 -3.83 3.21 -11.82
N LEU A 321 -2.53 3.30 -11.54
CA LEU A 321 -1.48 3.62 -12.51
C LEU A 321 -0.48 2.46 -12.62
N ASP A 322 -0.19 2.02 -13.84
CA ASP A 322 0.88 1.06 -14.17
C ASP A 322 1.74 1.63 -15.31
N GLY A 323 3.01 1.94 -15.03
CA GLY A 323 3.95 2.49 -16.02
C GLY A 323 4.29 1.44 -17.07
N GLY A 324 4.88 0.33 -16.63
CA GLY A 324 5.14 -0.83 -17.47
C GLY A 324 6.63 -1.02 -17.75
N LEU A 325 7.03 -0.92 -19.02
CA LEU A 325 8.42 -1.07 -19.43
C LEU A 325 8.99 0.28 -19.87
N GLY A 326 9.97 0.78 -19.14
CA GLY A 326 10.73 1.98 -19.48
C GLY A 326 10.78 2.94 -18.29
N ASP A 327 11.37 4.11 -18.48
CA ASP A 327 11.56 5.07 -17.37
C ASP A 327 10.33 5.98 -17.29
N ASP A 328 9.37 5.66 -16.42
CA ASP A 328 8.05 6.26 -16.41
C ASP A 328 7.88 7.37 -15.36
N THR A 329 6.89 8.25 -15.55
CA THR A 329 6.47 9.24 -14.55
C THR A 329 4.98 9.06 -14.24
N LEU A 330 4.68 8.69 -13.00
CA LEU A 330 3.32 8.44 -12.51
C LEU A 330 2.94 9.46 -11.44
N MET A 331 1.80 10.10 -11.59
CA MET A 331 1.23 11.05 -10.64
C MET A 331 -0.22 10.62 -10.34
N GLY A 332 -0.49 10.21 -9.10
CA GLY A 332 -1.82 9.85 -8.62
C GLY A 332 -2.70 11.08 -8.56
N GLY A 333 -2.48 11.93 -7.56
CA GLY A 333 -3.15 13.21 -7.40
C GLY A 333 -3.90 13.28 -6.08
N ASP A 334 -5.20 13.59 -6.12
CA ASP A 334 -6.07 13.65 -4.95
C ASP A 334 -6.84 12.33 -4.82
N GLY A 335 -6.60 11.54 -3.78
CA GLY A 335 -7.35 10.33 -3.40
C GLY A 335 -6.44 9.18 -2.98
N ASP A 336 -7.01 8.01 -2.64
CA ASP A 336 -6.21 6.86 -2.19
C ASP A 336 -5.76 6.03 -3.43
N ASP A 337 -4.55 6.28 -3.94
CA ASP A 337 -4.08 5.78 -5.23
C ASP A 337 -3.25 4.49 -5.16
N ILE A 338 -3.13 3.80 -6.31
CA ILE A 338 -2.30 2.60 -6.51
C ILE A 338 -1.37 2.84 -7.69
N LEU A 339 -0.06 2.95 -7.42
CA LEU A 339 0.98 3.18 -8.42
C LEU A 339 1.94 1.99 -8.53
N GLU A 340 2.20 1.51 -9.76
CA GLU A 340 3.19 0.48 -10.06
C GLU A 340 4.12 0.93 -11.20
N GLY A 341 5.41 1.13 -10.93
CA GLY A 341 6.42 1.51 -11.93
C GLY A 341 6.84 0.34 -12.84
N SER A 342 6.83 -0.89 -12.31
CA SER A 342 7.18 -2.13 -13.00
C SER A 342 8.67 -2.29 -13.34
N SER A 343 9.20 -1.71 -14.42
CA SER A 343 10.62 -1.87 -14.72
C SER A 343 11.19 -0.70 -15.49
N GLY A 344 12.21 -0.09 -14.91
CA GLY A 344 12.77 1.16 -15.39
C GLY A 344 13.32 1.94 -14.22
N ASN A 345 13.66 3.20 -14.42
CA ASN A 345 13.94 4.12 -13.32
C ASN A 345 12.77 5.08 -13.23
N ASP A 346 11.80 4.72 -12.40
CA ASP A 346 10.50 5.35 -12.42
C ASP A 346 10.43 6.53 -11.44
N SER A 347 9.60 7.52 -11.74
CA SER A 347 9.28 8.65 -10.86
C SER A 347 7.81 8.60 -10.48
N MET A 348 7.51 8.24 -9.23
CA MET A 348 6.15 8.05 -8.74
C MET A 348 5.82 9.05 -7.62
N TYR A 349 4.66 9.69 -7.75
CA TYR A 349 4.12 10.64 -6.78
C TYR A 349 2.69 10.21 -6.44
N GLY A 350 2.43 9.85 -5.18
CA GLY A 350 1.11 9.51 -4.68
C GLY A 350 0.20 10.75 -4.69
N GLY A 351 0.48 11.70 -3.80
CA GLY A 351 -0.22 12.97 -3.75
C GLY A 351 -0.94 13.17 -2.42
N ASP A 352 -2.20 13.59 -2.45
CA ASP A 352 -3.04 13.73 -1.26
C ASP A 352 -3.85 12.43 -1.09
N GLY A 353 -3.66 11.66 -0.03
CA GLY A 353 -4.39 10.41 0.20
C GLY A 353 -3.54 9.34 0.85
N ASN A 354 -4.10 8.14 1.08
CA ASN A 354 -3.34 7.01 1.61
C ASN A 354 -2.95 6.08 0.46
N ASP A 355 -1.78 6.31 -0.09
CA ASP A 355 -1.37 5.73 -1.36
C ASP A 355 -0.65 4.40 -1.18
N ARG A 356 -0.63 3.62 -2.26
CA ARG A 356 0.18 2.42 -2.36
C ARG A 356 1.07 2.46 -3.57
N ILE A 357 2.38 2.51 -3.33
CA ILE A 357 3.37 2.72 -4.38
C ILE A 357 4.34 1.52 -4.45
N TRP A 358 4.53 0.95 -5.64
CA TRP A 358 5.49 -0.12 -5.92
C TRP A 358 6.44 0.24 -7.06
N GLY A 359 7.72 0.49 -6.77
CA GLY A 359 8.75 0.75 -7.80
C GLY A 359 9.17 -0.49 -8.59
N ARG A 360 9.28 -1.63 -7.90
CA ARG A 360 9.68 -2.94 -8.44
C ARG A 360 11.16 -3.02 -8.80
N PHE A 361 11.56 -2.70 -10.04
CA PHE A 361 12.90 -2.97 -10.55
C PHE A 361 13.50 -1.74 -11.20
N GLY A 362 14.72 -1.41 -10.77
CA GLY A 362 15.49 -0.27 -11.27
C GLY A 362 15.58 0.79 -10.19
N ASN A 363 16.22 1.93 -10.50
CA ASN A 363 16.53 2.94 -9.49
C ASN A 363 15.42 3.98 -9.46
N ASP A 364 14.49 3.82 -8.53
CA ASP A 364 13.23 4.54 -8.55
C ASP A 364 13.24 5.76 -7.63
N TYR A 365 12.40 6.73 -7.96
CA TYR A 365 12.04 7.85 -7.09
C TYR A 365 10.58 7.70 -6.67
N LEU A 366 10.33 7.57 -5.36
CA LEU A 366 9.00 7.43 -4.78
C LEU A 366 8.73 8.59 -3.81
N SER A 367 7.57 9.22 -3.94
CA SER A 367 7.04 10.19 -2.99
C SER A 367 5.60 9.80 -2.62
N GLY A 368 5.33 9.58 -1.34
CA GLY A 368 3.99 9.34 -0.80
C GLY A 368 3.14 10.60 -0.91
N GLY A 369 3.48 11.62 -0.12
CA GLY A 369 2.80 12.92 -0.16
C GLY A 369 2.14 13.23 1.18
N GLU A 370 0.83 13.45 1.18
CA GLU A 370 0.05 13.71 2.39
C GLU A 370 -0.89 12.53 2.67
N GLY A 371 -0.71 11.84 3.78
CA GLY A 371 -1.56 10.73 4.21
C GLY A 371 -0.75 9.57 4.78
N ASP A 372 -1.40 8.50 5.21
CA ASP A 372 -0.69 7.33 5.74
C ASP A 372 -0.34 6.39 4.57
N ASP A 373 0.87 6.50 4.01
CA ASP A 373 1.25 5.83 2.77
C ASP A 373 1.90 4.46 2.98
N PHE A 374 1.84 3.62 1.93
CA PHE A 374 2.55 2.35 1.88
C PHE A 374 3.44 2.27 0.65
N MET A 375 4.75 2.20 0.85
CA MET A 375 5.74 2.26 -0.22
C MET A 375 6.66 1.05 -0.25
N ARG A 376 6.90 0.51 -1.45
CA ARG A 376 7.89 -0.52 -1.71
C ARG A 376 8.70 -0.21 -2.95
N ALA A 377 9.94 0.26 -2.78
CA ALA A 377 10.78 0.60 -3.93
C ALA A 377 11.25 -0.67 -4.66
N GLY A 378 11.79 -1.66 -3.95
CA GLY A 378 11.96 -3.01 -4.47
C GLY A 378 13.41 -3.40 -4.71
N GLY A 379 13.98 -3.07 -5.86
CA GLY A 379 15.38 -3.37 -6.11
C GLY A 379 16.01 -2.40 -7.08
N GLY A 380 17.07 -1.75 -6.64
CA GLY A 380 17.66 -0.59 -7.28
C GLY A 380 18.47 0.19 -6.25
N GLU A 381 19.03 1.32 -6.63
CA GLU A 381 19.43 2.33 -5.63
C GLU A 381 18.33 3.39 -5.66
N ASP A 382 17.42 3.32 -4.68
CA ASP A 382 16.15 4.04 -4.71
C ASP A 382 16.19 5.31 -3.84
N ILE A 383 15.35 6.29 -4.18
CA ILE A 383 15.09 7.47 -3.36
C ILE A 383 13.62 7.45 -2.95
N ILE A 384 13.35 7.44 -1.65
CA ILE A 384 12.01 7.30 -1.11
C ILE A 384 11.74 8.42 -0.11
N ILE A 385 10.60 9.08 -0.26
CA ILE A 385 10.12 10.15 0.62
C ILE A 385 8.69 9.81 1.04
N GLY A 386 8.45 9.63 2.33
CA GLY A 386 7.11 9.45 2.90
C GLY A 386 6.28 10.70 2.74
N GLY A 387 6.62 11.73 3.50
CA GLY A 387 5.93 13.03 3.42
C GLY A 387 5.27 13.35 4.75
N TYR A 388 3.96 13.57 4.76
CA TYR A 388 3.19 13.80 5.98
C TYR A 388 2.28 12.61 6.24
N GLY A 389 2.17 12.18 7.49
CA GLY A 389 1.29 11.09 7.89
C GLY A 389 2.10 9.96 8.49
N ARG A 390 1.47 8.82 8.80
CA ARG A 390 2.22 7.64 9.26
C ARG A 390 2.47 6.71 8.08
N ASP A 391 3.72 6.65 7.66
CA ASP A 391 4.13 5.89 6.48
C ASP A 391 4.72 4.52 6.83
N ASP A 392 4.48 3.53 5.97
CA ASP A 392 5.08 2.19 6.02
C ASP A 392 5.96 2.00 4.78
N ILE A 393 7.28 2.13 4.97
CA ILE A 393 8.27 2.21 3.91
C ILE A 393 9.17 0.98 3.91
N HIS A 394 9.26 0.32 2.76
CA HIS A 394 10.21 -0.77 2.52
C HIS A 394 11.10 -0.43 1.32
N ALA A 395 12.39 -0.16 1.56
CA ALA A 395 13.32 0.23 0.50
C ALA A 395 13.70 -0.95 -0.40
N GLY A 396 14.25 -2.01 0.19
CA GLY A 396 14.29 -3.33 -0.45
C GLY A 396 15.69 -3.85 -0.72
N LYS A 397 16.26 -3.61 -1.89
CA LYS A 397 17.61 -4.08 -2.22
C LYS A 397 18.37 -2.99 -2.95
N GLY A 398 19.60 -2.77 -2.50
CA GLY A 398 20.54 -1.81 -3.06
C GLY A 398 20.76 -0.70 -2.04
N ALA A 399 21.60 0.28 -2.36
CA ALA A 399 21.95 1.32 -1.41
C ALA A 399 20.93 2.46 -1.53
N ASP A 400 19.95 2.46 -0.63
CA ASP A 400 18.76 3.29 -0.74
C ASP A 400 18.89 4.57 0.12
N LEU A 401 18.21 5.64 -0.31
CA LEU A 401 18.01 6.85 0.48
C LEU A 401 16.53 6.96 0.87
N VAL A 402 16.26 6.90 2.17
CA VAL A 402 14.89 6.94 2.70
C VAL A 402 14.70 8.09 3.67
N ARG A 403 13.59 8.81 3.51
CA ARG A 403 13.09 9.83 4.46
C ARG A 403 11.64 9.53 4.81
N GLY A 404 11.34 9.35 6.10
CA GLY A 404 9.98 9.23 6.63
C GLY A 404 9.22 10.53 6.43
N GLY A 405 9.66 11.58 7.12
CA GLY A 405 9.10 12.91 6.99
C GLY A 405 8.45 13.36 8.28
N HIS A 406 7.18 13.72 8.26
CA HIS A 406 6.42 14.06 9.46
C HIS A 406 5.49 12.91 9.79
N GLY A 407 5.59 12.30 10.97
CA GLY A 407 4.78 11.11 11.19
C GLY A 407 5.07 10.32 12.44
N GLU A 408 4.67 9.06 12.44
CA GLU A 408 5.22 8.04 13.34
C GLU A 408 5.55 6.85 12.46
N ASP A 409 6.64 6.95 11.70
CA ASP A 409 6.88 6.16 10.52
C ASP A 409 7.49 4.80 10.84
N VAL A 410 7.25 3.83 9.95
CA VAL A 410 7.91 2.52 9.99
C VAL A 410 8.76 2.37 8.75
N ILE A 411 10.08 2.33 8.93
CA ILE A 411 11.03 2.27 7.82
C ILE A 411 11.89 1.01 7.89
N LEU A 412 11.91 0.26 6.80
CA LEU A 412 12.78 -0.90 6.57
C LEU A 412 13.74 -0.62 5.41
N GLY A 413 15.03 -0.37 5.68
CA GLY A 413 16.09 -0.29 4.65
C GLY A 413 16.25 -1.63 3.92
N ASN A 414 16.36 -2.70 4.69
CA ASN A 414 16.50 -4.10 4.26
C ASN A 414 17.93 -4.49 3.87
N ALA A 415 18.33 -4.43 2.60
CA ALA A 415 19.59 -5.02 2.16
C ALA A 415 20.36 -4.06 1.24
N GLY A 416 21.51 -3.61 1.69
CA GLY A 416 22.34 -2.63 1.01
C GLY A 416 22.91 -1.66 2.04
N ASP A 417 23.86 -0.82 1.62
CA ASP A 417 24.42 0.19 2.53
C ASP A 417 23.46 1.40 2.54
N ASP A 418 22.44 1.36 3.39
CA ASP A 418 21.30 2.28 3.33
C ASP A 418 21.51 3.56 4.14
N LEU A 419 20.84 4.64 3.72
CA LEU A 419 20.78 5.91 4.43
C LEU A 419 19.32 6.23 4.78
N VAL A 420 18.97 6.06 6.05
CA VAL A 420 17.59 6.15 6.55
C VAL A 420 17.44 7.33 7.50
N TYR A 421 16.43 8.16 7.28
CA TYR A 421 16.01 9.26 8.13
C TYR A 421 14.55 9.07 8.56
N GLY A 422 14.26 9.08 9.87
CA GLY A 422 12.90 9.22 10.39
C GLY A 422 12.37 10.64 10.18
N ASP A 423 13.21 11.64 10.47
CA ASP A 423 12.92 13.08 10.43
C ASP A 423 12.08 13.53 11.66
N GLU A 424 10.79 13.87 11.54
CA GLU A 424 9.96 14.32 12.67
C GLU A 424 8.97 13.24 13.13
N GLY A 425 9.03 12.89 14.42
CA GLY A 425 8.00 12.14 15.15
C GLY A 425 8.52 10.92 15.88
N HIS A 426 7.67 9.92 16.14
CA HIS A 426 8.06 8.74 16.93
C HIS A 426 8.23 7.53 16.02
N ASP A 427 9.43 7.34 15.50
CA ASP A 427 9.68 6.45 14.38
C ASP A 427 10.24 5.09 14.81
N LEU A 428 9.97 4.10 13.97
CA LEU A 428 10.53 2.75 14.07
C LEU A 428 11.38 2.46 12.83
N LEU A 429 12.69 2.49 13.02
CA LEU A 429 13.67 2.43 11.95
C LEU A 429 14.49 1.15 12.00
N TYR A 430 14.64 0.50 10.85
CA TYR A 430 15.52 -0.66 10.67
C TYR A 430 16.45 -0.40 9.47
N GLY A 431 17.77 -0.31 9.71
CA GLY A 431 18.78 -0.34 8.64
C GLY A 431 18.69 -1.66 7.87
N GLY A 432 18.83 -2.77 8.60
CA GLY A 432 18.56 -4.10 8.09
C GLY A 432 19.83 -4.93 8.03
N GLY A 433 20.49 -4.96 6.89
CA GLY A 433 21.78 -5.62 6.80
C GLY A 433 22.62 -5.03 5.69
N ASP A 434 23.93 -5.26 5.83
CA ASP A 434 24.96 -4.45 5.19
C ASP A 434 25.27 -3.22 6.06
N LYS A 435 25.99 -2.20 5.59
CA LYS A 435 26.50 -1.14 6.49
C LYS A 435 25.61 0.10 6.40
N ASP A 436 24.77 0.28 7.40
CA ASP A 436 23.70 1.26 7.36
C ASP A 436 24.02 2.52 8.15
N ARG A 437 23.36 3.61 7.77
CA ARG A 437 23.35 4.86 8.53
C ARG A 437 21.91 5.26 8.80
N VAL A 438 21.52 5.20 10.06
CA VAL A 438 20.13 5.42 10.48
C VAL A 438 20.05 6.59 11.44
N PHE A 439 19.15 7.52 11.15
CA PHE A 439 18.91 8.74 11.92
C PHE A 439 17.45 8.74 12.35
N GLY A 440 17.19 8.76 13.67
CA GLY A 440 15.86 8.94 14.24
C GLY A 440 15.31 10.32 13.88
N GLY A 441 15.79 11.35 14.57
CA GLY A 441 15.43 12.74 14.28
C GLY A 441 14.85 13.44 15.50
N GLU A 442 13.72 14.12 15.35
CA GLU A 442 13.00 14.69 16.50
C GLU A 442 11.95 13.70 16.99
N GLY A 443 11.91 13.41 18.29
CA GLY A 443 10.92 12.55 18.94
C GLY A 443 11.55 11.31 19.55
N ASP A 444 10.76 10.54 20.30
CA ASP A 444 11.23 9.31 20.96
C ASP A 444 11.23 8.12 19.96
N ASP A 445 12.40 7.80 19.42
CA ASP A 445 12.58 6.85 18.32
C ASP A 445 13.04 5.46 18.78
N ILE A 446 12.84 4.47 17.90
CA ILE A 446 13.43 3.15 18.02
C ILE A 446 14.24 2.84 16.77
N VAL A 447 15.56 2.73 16.94
CA VAL A 447 16.52 2.57 15.85
C VAL A 447 17.23 1.22 15.95
N TYR A 448 17.15 0.43 14.89
CA TYR A 448 17.89 -0.84 14.73
C TYR A 448 18.89 -0.74 13.57
N GLY A 449 20.18 -0.97 13.84
CA GLY A 449 21.22 -1.08 12.80
C GLY A 449 21.06 -2.38 12.03
N GLY A 450 21.23 -3.50 12.74
CA GLY A 450 20.92 -4.82 12.21
C GLY A 450 22.16 -5.71 12.11
N SER A 451 22.73 -5.86 10.93
CA SER A 451 23.89 -6.73 10.74
C SER A 451 24.99 -6.04 9.98
N LYS A 452 26.23 -6.24 10.45
CA LYS A 452 27.46 -5.54 10.05
C LYS A 452 27.61 -4.25 10.84
N ASP A 453 28.51 -3.39 10.38
CA ASP A 453 29.00 -2.27 11.19
C ASP A 453 28.14 -1.06 10.80
N ASP A 454 27.22 -0.67 11.68
CA ASP A 454 26.21 0.35 11.43
C ASP A 454 26.54 1.65 12.17
N ILE A 455 25.94 2.77 11.74
CA ILE A 455 26.02 4.05 12.44
C ILE A 455 24.61 4.54 12.76
N LEU A 456 24.31 4.71 14.03
CA LEU A 456 22.99 5.06 14.53
C LEU A 456 23.01 6.42 15.24
N TYR A 457 22.01 7.24 14.97
CA TYR A 457 21.74 8.50 15.66
C TYR A 457 20.31 8.47 16.17
N GLY A 458 20.10 8.70 17.47
CA GLY A 458 18.80 8.90 18.09
C GLY A 458 18.23 10.26 17.65
N GLY A 459 18.86 11.32 18.10
CA GLY A 459 18.48 12.69 17.76
C GLY A 459 18.02 13.43 19.01
N GLU A 460 16.88 14.13 18.93
CA GLU A 460 16.29 14.82 20.08
C GLU A 460 15.11 13.99 20.59
N GLY A 461 15.15 13.44 21.79
CA GLY A 461 14.08 12.58 22.27
C GLY A 461 14.49 11.66 23.40
N MET A 462 13.67 10.66 23.70
CA MET A 462 14.10 9.52 24.53
C MET A 462 14.19 8.27 23.65
N ASP A 463 15.37 8.06 23.08
CA ASP A 463 15.57 7.13 22.00
C ASP A 463 16.01 5.75 22.48
N ARG A 464 15.76 4.73 21.65
CA ARG A 464 16.26 3.37 21.86
C ARG A 464 17.05 2.91 20.67
N LEU A 465 18.35 2.77 20.86
CA LEU A 465 19.28 2.36 19.83
C LEU A 465 19.71 0.91 20.05
N TYR A 466 19.69 0.14 18.97
CA TYR A 466 20.11 -1.25 18.92
C TYR A 466 21.04 -1.44 17.70
N GLY A 467 22.36 -1.38 17.91
CA GLY A 467 23.39 -1.61 16.89
C GLY A 467 23.20 -2.94 16.18
N GLY A 468 23.01 -4.01 16.96
CA GLY A 468 22.78 -5.34 16.42
C GLY A 468 24.06 -6.16 16.45
N ALA A 469 24.50 -6.66 15.29
CA ALA A 469 25.62 -7.57 15.20
C ALA A 469 26.79 -7.00 14.41
N ALA A 470 27.99 -7.15 14.96
CA ALA A 470 29.26 -6.58 14.50
C ALA A 470 29.53 -5.22 15.17
N ASN A 471 30.45 -4.42 14.63
CA ASN A 471 31.01 -3.30 15.39
C ASN A 471 30.27 -2.01 15.04
N ASP A 472 29.40 -1.57 15.94
CA ASP A 472 28.48 -0.47 15.71
C ASP A 472 28.96 0.84 16.36
N LEU A 473 28.44 1.95 15.84
CA LEU A 473 28.67 3.29 16.35
C LEU A 473 27.32 3.96 16.63
N SER A 474 26.99 4.16 17.90
CA SER A 474 25.67 4.64 18.34
C SER A 474 25.79 5.98 19.06
N PHE A 475 24.95 6.94 18.71
CA PHE A 475 24.84 8.26 19.34
C PHE A 475 23.40 8.50 19.80
N GLY A 476 23.15 8.68 21.09
CA GLY A 476 21.84 9.12 21.60
C GLY A 476 21.55 10.56 21.18
N GLU A 477 22.54 11.44 21.38
CA GLU A 477 22.51 12.89 21.13
C GLU A 477 21.80 13.68 22.23
N GLY A 478 20.52 13.98 22.12
CA GLY A 478 19.80 14.85 23.06
C GLY A 478 18.61 14.16 23.70
N GLY A 479 18.57 14.16 25.02
CA GLY A 479 17.51 13.59 25.85
C GLY A 479 17.97 12.34 26.59
N ASN A 480 17.04 11.53 27.10
CA ASN A 480 17.38 10.42 27.98
C ASN A 480 17.28 9.10 27.21
N ASP A 481 18.41 8.63 26.71
CA ASP A 481 18.49 7.60 25.71
C ASP A 481 18.82 6.23 26.30
N THR A 482 18.57 5.19 25.51
CA THR A 482 18.98 3.82 25.84
C THR A 482 19.68 3.16 24.67
N ILE A 483 20.97 2.88 24.82
CA ILE A 483 21.80 2.22 23.81
C ILE A 483 22.04 0.76 24.23
N ILE A 484 21.77 -0.20 23.34
CA ILE A 484 21.89 -1.64 23.60
C ILE A 484 22.67 -2.34 22.47
N ASP A 485 24.00 -2.42 22.66
CA ASP A 485 24.96 -2.90 21.67
C ASP A 485 25.74 -4.11 22.22
N ARG A 486 25.09 -5.27 22.21
CA ARG A 486 25.55 -6.48 22.95
C ARG A 486 26.49 -7.40 22.18
N ASP A 487 26.57 -7.28 20.86
CA ASP A 487 27.46 -8.07 20.01
C ASP A 487 28.47 -7.13 19.34
N GLY A 488 29.68 -7.62 19.11
CA GLY A 488 30.76 -6.81 18.51
C GLY A 488 31.50 -5.92 19.50
N SER A 489 32.46 -5.16 18.97
CA SER A 489 33.26 -4.17 19.70
C SER A 489 32.80 -2.78 19.30
N ASN A 490 31.98 -2.17 20.14
CA ASN A 490 31.12 -1.04 19.80
C ASN A 490 31.67 0.29 20.35
N SER A 491 31.09 1.39 19.87
CA SER A 491 31.35 2.72 20.39
C SER A 491 30.04 3.46 20.59
N ASN A 492 29.71 3.73 21.85
CA ASN A 492 28.44 4.27 22.29
C ASN A 492 28.64 5.63 22.94
N TYR A 493 27.81 6.59 22.56
CA TYR A 493 27.81 7.94 23.10
C TYR A 493 26.38 8.26 23.52
N GLY A 494 26.12 8.45 24.80
CA GLY A 494 24.81 8.86 25.32
C GLY A 494 24.46 10.24 24.80
N GLY A 495 25.20 11.25 25.23
CA GLY A 495 25.03 12.62 24.75
C GLY A 495 24.65 13.54 25.90
N ALA A 496 23.48 14.16 25.84
CA ALA A 496 22.99 15.05 26.89
C ALA A 496 21.67 14.55 27.45
N GLY A 497 21.61 14.28 28.75
CA GLY A 497 20.47 13.72 29.47
C GLY A 497 20.93 12.51 30.27
N ASP A 498 20.02 11.92 31.04
CA ASP A 498 20.38 10.76 31.88
C ASP A 498 20.23 9.48 31.04
N ASP A 499 21.35 8.97 30.53
CA ASP A 499 21.41 7.91 29.52
C ASP A 499 21.62 6.51 30.12
N ILE A 500 21.27 5.49 29.34
CA ILE A 500 21.54 4.09 29.71
C ILE A 500 22.27 3.37 28.59
N ILE A 501 23.51 2.96 28.84
CA ILE A 501 24.34 2.20 27.90
C ILE A 501 24.49 0.76 28.39
N ARG A 502 24.22 -0.21 27.51
CA ARG A 502 24.41 -1.64 27.79
C ARG A 502 25.17 -2.34 26.68
N SER A 503 26.42 -2.70 26.97
CA SER A 503 27.31 -3.30 25.97
C SER A 503 27.63 -4.77 26.27
N GLY A 504 28.37 -5.38 25.37
CA GLY A 504 28.55 -6.82 25.28
C GLY A 504 29.71 -7.37 26.12
N PRO A 505 30.17 -8.58 25.79
CA PRO A 505 31.33 -9.22 26.42
C PRO A 505 32.65 -8.98 25.66
N LEU A 506 32.70 -8.03 24.73
CA LEU A 506 33.86 -7.72 23.88
C LEU A 506 34.36 -6.31 24.19
N ASP A 507 35.48 -5.92 23.57
CA ASP A 507 36.12 -4.63 23.85
C ASP A 507 35.24 -3.47 23.32
N ASP A 508 34.62 -2.73 24.23
CA ASP A 508 33.68 -1.66 23.94
C ASP A 508 34.23 -0.28 24.36
N ARG A 509 33.66 0.78 23.80
CA ARG A 509 33.89 2.16 24.24
C ARG A 509 32.56 2.82 24.56
N ASN A 510 32.38 3.25 25.80
CA ASN A 510 31.15 3.86 26.25
C ASN A 510 31.44 5.25 26.82
N PHE A 511 30.65 6.24 26.38
CA PHE A 511 30.70 7.62 26.85
C PHE A 511 29.30 8.01 27.27
N GLY A 512 29.09 8.37 28.54
CA GLY A 512 27.81 8.86 29.04
C GLY A 512 27.50 10.23 28.45
N GLY A 513 28.21 11.26 28.92
CA GLY A 513 28.11 12.62 28.40
C GLY A 513 27.72 13.61 29.48
N ASP A 514 26.72 14.46 29.24
CA ASP A 514 26.16 15.33 30.25
C ASP A 514 24.92 14.64 30.86
N GLY A 515 24.81 14.44 32.18
CA GLY A 515 23.65 13.84 32.85
C GLY A 515 24.03 12.75 33.83
N ASP A 516 23.07 12.24 34.60
CA ASP A 516 23.34 11.16 35.57
C ASP A 516 23.23 9.80 34.85
N ASP A 517 24.35 9.30 34.30
CA ASP A 517 24.34 8.19 33.36
C ASP A 517 24.43 6.81 34.00
N GLN A 518 23.92 5.79 33.30
CA GLN A 518 24.05 4.40 33.70
C GLN A 518 24.74 3.55 32.64
N ILE A 519 25.95 3.08 32.92
CA ILE A 519 26.76 2.31 31.97
C ILE A 519 27.00 0.90 32.52
N TYR A 520 26.56 -0.12 31.77
CA TYR A 520 26.69 -1.53 32.16
C TYR A 520 27.34 -2.38 31.07
N ASP A 521 28.56 -2.84 31.32
CA ASP A 521 29.29 -3.77 30.47
C ASP A 521 29.28 -5.20 31.04
N GLU A 522 29.35 -6.22 30.18
CA GLU A 522 29.40 -7.62 30.61
C GLU A 522 30.86 -8.14 30.69
N GLY A 523 31.72 -7.71 29.78
CA GLY A 523 33.17 -7.91 29.84
C GLY A 523 33.90 -7.39 28.61
N GLY A 524 35.20 -7.64 28.48
CA GLY A 524 36.04 -7.05 27.43
C GLY A 524 37.27 -6.39 28.03
N THR A 525 38.02 -5.62 27.26
CA THR A 525 38.96 -4.62 27.78
C THR A 525 38.39 -3.27 27.37
N ASN A 526 37.54 -2.73 28.24
CA ASN A 526 36.62 -1.65 27.89
C ASN A 526 37.22 -0.28 28.23
N PHE A 527 36.78 0.73 27.51
CA PHE A 527 37.02 2.12 27.85
C PHE A 527 35.68 2.78 28.17
N ILE A 528 35.52 3.27 29.39
CA ILE A 528 34.29 3.89 29.88
C ILE A 528 34.63 5.29 30.41
N ASP A 529 33.83 6.28 30.02
CA ASP A 529 33.88 7.66 30.48
C ASP A 529 32.44 8.06 30.85
N GLY A 530 32.16 8.33 32.12
CA GLY A 530 30.85 8.76 32.60
C GLY A 530 30.52 10.15 32.05
N GLY A 531 31.28 11.15 32.46
CA GLY A 531 31.20 12.50 31.93
C GLY A 531 30.89 13.53 33.01
N ASP A 532 29.90 14.39 32.78
CA ASP A 532 29.41 15.35 33.75
C ASP A 532 28.09 14.82 34.37
N GLY A 533 28.03 14.57 35.67
CA GLY A 533 26.82 14.10 36.37
C GLY A 533 27.14 13.08 37.45
N ASP A 534 26.13 12.63 38.20
CA ASP A 534 26.34 11.58 39.22
C ASP A 534 26.16 10.19 38.55
N ASP A 535 27.25 9.57 38.08
CA ASP A 535 27.17 8.40 37.20
C ASP A 535 27.16 7.04 37.94
N GLU A 536 26.46 6.04 37.39
CA GLU A 536 26.48 4.63 37.83
C GLU A 536 27.15 3.73 36.78
N ILE A 537 28.39 3.32 37.04
CA ILE A 537 29.22 2.58 36.08
C ILE A 537 29.57 1.18 36.58
N ALA A 538 29.39 0.16 35.72
CA ALA A 538 29.83 -1.21 35.93
C ALA A 538 30.63 -1.75 34.73
N GLY A 539 31.95 -1.95 34.90
CA GLY A 539 32.87 -2.40 33.84
C GLY A 539 32.78 -3.90 33.49
N GLY A 540 32.42 -4.73 34.46
CA GLY A 540 32.15 -6.15 34.23
C GLY A 540 33.39 -7.03 34.37
N ASN A 541 33.72 -7.84 33.36
CA ASN A 541 34.91 -8.70 33.38
C ASN A 541 35.96 -8.26 32.38
N GLY A 542 37.20 -8.16 32.82
CA GLY A 542 38.37 -7.94 32.00
C GLY A 542 39.19 -6.80 32.56
N ALA A 543 40.07 -6.20 31.76
CA ALA A 543 40.97 -5.17 32.26
C ALA A 543 40.48 -3.83 31.74
N ASP A 544 39.63 -3.16 32.51
CA ASP A 544 38.86 -2.01 32.05
C ASP A 544 39.57 -0.70 32.39
N THR A 545 39.30 0.35 31.63
CA THR A 545 39.70 1.73 31.93
C THR A 545 38.43 2.55 32.09
N ILE A 546 38.17 3.02 33.30
CA ILE A 546 36.93 3.68 33.68
C ILE A 546 37.24 5.06 34.25
N ARG A 547 36.49 6.06 33.79
CA ARG A 547 36.44 7.39 34.39
C ARG A 547 35.01 7.70 34.82
N GLY A 548 34.83 8.19 36.04
CA GLY A 548 33.60 8.82 36.50
C GLY A 548 33.43 10.17 35.80
N GLY A 549 34.16 11.19 36.27
CA GLY A 549 34.25 12.48 35.62
C GLY A 549 34.02 13.64 36.59
N LEU A 550 32.98 14.45 36.37
CA LEU A 550 32.54 15.45 37.32
C LEU A 550 31.25 14.96 37.99
N GLY A 551 31.16 14.97 39.30
CA GLY A 551 29.95 14.57 40.02
C GLY A 551 30.24 13.54 41.09
N ASP A 552 29.23 13.16 41.87
CA ASP A 552 29.40 12.13 42.91
C ASP A 552 29.20 10.73 42.29
N ASP A 553 30.27 10.11 41.76
CA ASP A 553 30.15 8.90 40.94
C ASP A 553 30.14 7.59 41.74
N PHE A 554 29.43 6.57 41.22
CA PHE A 554 29.52 5.19 41.69
C PHE A 554 30.13 4.30 40.61
N VAL A 555 31.36 3.83 40.83
CA VAL A 555 32.09 3.01 39.86
C VAL A 555 32.42 1.62 40.42
N GLN A 556 32.07 0.59 39.65
CA GLN A 556 32.46 -0.79 39.89
C GLN A 556 33.25 -1.36 38.69
N GLY A 557 34.55 -1.61 38.87
CA GLY A 557 35.43 -2.24 37.87
C GLY A 557 34.97 -3.66 37.54
N GLY A 558 34.98 -4.54 38.55
CA GLY A 558 34.42 -5.87 38.45
C GLY A 558 35.48 -6.96 38.60
N SER A 559 35.88 -7.63 37.52
CA SER A 559 36.89 -8.68 37.58
C SER A 559 37.96 -8.53 36.51
N GLY A 560 39.16 -8.17 36.89
CA GLY A 560 40.38 -8.22 36.11
C GLY A 560 41.36 -7.22 36.69
N ALA A 561 42.17 -6.56 35.88
CA ALA A 561 43.12 -5.58 36.40
C ALA A 561 42.70 -4.23 35.85
N ASP A 562 41.89 -3.53 36.64
CA ASP A 562 41.16 -2.35 36.21
C ASP A 562 41.92 -1.06 36.53
N PHE A 563 41.73 -0.04 35.70
CA PHE A 563 42.15 1.34 35.97
C PHE A 563 40.88 2.17 36.17
N ILE A 564 40.69 2.72 37.36
CA ILE A 564 39.52 3.50 37.74
C ILE A 564 39.96 4.89 38.18
N GLU A 565 39.37 5.92 37.58
CA GLU A 565 39.54 7.33 37.92
C GLU A 565 38.17 7.88 38.34
N GLY A 566 38.03 8.39 39.56
CA GLY A 566 36.81 9.05 40.05
C GLY A 566 36.64 10.41 39.37
N GLY A 567 37.37 11.42 39.86
CA GLY A 567 37.47 12.70 39.17
C GLY A 567 37.36 13.89 40.12
N GLU A 568 36.41 14.78 39.87
CA GLU A 568 36.05 15.84 40.84
C GLU A 568 34.77 15.46 41.56
N ASP A 569 34.66 15.84 42.84
CA ASP A 569 33.53 15.60 43.75
C ASP A 569 33.59 14.24 44.48
N ASP A 570 32.59 13.88 45.30
CA ASP A 570 32.73 12.80 46.30
C ASP A 570 32.40 11.41 45.68
N ASP A 571 33.42 10.62 45.33
CA ASP A 571 33.24 9.37 44.57
C ASP A 571 33.18 8.08 45.43
N GLU A 572 32.47 7.05 44.97
CA GLU A 572 32.55 5.67 45.47
C GLU A 572 33.11 4.71 44.41
N LEU A 573 34.37 4.27 44.62
CA LEU A 573 35.12 3.47 43.65
C LEU A 573 35.39 2.06 44.17
N ARG A 574 35.08 1.05 43.36
CA ARG A 574 35.24 -0.38 43.69
C ARG A 574 35.99 -1.12 42.59
N GLY A 575 37.21 -1.57 42.85
CA GLY A 575 38.03 -2.38 41.93
C GLY A 575 37.41 -3.75 41.69
N GLY A 576 37.23 -4.52 42.77
CA GLY A 576 36.55 -5.81 42.72
C GLY A 576 37.54 -6.97 42.78
N GLY A 577 37.83 -7.60 41.65
CA GLY A 577 38.62 -8.83 41.61
C GLY A 577 39.78 -8.78 40.64
N GLY A 578 41.00 -8.76 41.15
CA GLY A 578 42.26 -8.74 40.42
C GLY A 578 43.09 -7.54 40.88
N ASP A 579 44.21 -7.24 40.22
CA ASP A 579 45.16 -6.26 40.74
C ASP A 579 44.82 -4.88 40.14
N ASP A 580 44.10 -4.06 40.89
CA ASP A 580 43.47 -2.83 40.38
C ASP A 580 44.28 -1.56 40.67
N ASN A 581 44.09 -0.51 39.86
CA ASN A 581 44.59 0.83 40.09
C ASN A 581 43.43 1.82 40.20
N ILE A 582 43.23 2.41 41.38
CA ILE A 582 42.08 3.26 41.70
C ILE A 582 42.58 4.64 42.13
N GLU A 583 42.12 5.68 41.45
CA GLU A 583 42.47 7.09 41.69
C GLU A 583 41.19 7.88 41.97
N GLY A 584 41.03 8.43 43.19
CA GLY A 584 39.89 9.27 43.58
C GLY A 584 39.99 10.70 43.03
N ASN A 585 41.19 11.29 43.11
CA ASN A 585 41.53 12.66 42.72
C ASN A 585 41.08 13.74 43.72
N SER A 586 40.01 14.50 43.46
CA SER A 586 39.60 15.64 44.30
C SER A 586 38.19 15.42 44.82
N GLY A 587 38.06 15.19 46.12
CA GLY A 587 36.77 14.77 46.66
C GLY A 587 36.95 14.14 48.03
N ASN A 588 35.87 13.81 48.72
CA ASN A 588 35.96 12.95 49.89
C ASN A 588 35.65 11.52 49.48
N ASP A 589 36.65 10.85 48.93
CA ASP A 589 36.42 9.65 48.14
C ASP A 589 36.36 8.38 49.01
N LEU A 590 35.65 7.37 48.50
CA LEU A 590 35.50 6.08 49.12
C LEU A 590 36.01 4.97 48.20
N LEU A 591 37.24 4.50 48.46
CA LEU A 591 37.93 3.53 47.62
C LEU A 591 37.92 2.13 48.23
N TYR A 592 37.60 1.13 47.42
CA TYR A 592 37.65 -0.29 47.75
C TYR A 592 38.43 -1.08 46.69
N GLY A 593 39.58 -1.67 47.04
CA GLY A 593 40.28 -2.64 46.17
C GLY A 593 39.55 -3.99 46.11
N GLU A 594 39.06 -4.43 47.27
CA GLU A 594 38.36 -5.70 47.50
C GLU A 594 39.24 -6.95 47.40
N GLY A 595 39.66 -7.37 46.20
CA GLY A 595 40.30 -8.68 46.01
C GLY A 595 41.39 -8.70 44.96
N GLY A 596 42.62 -8.48 45.37
CA GLY A 596 43.84 -8.59 44.57
C GLY A 596 44.92 -7.76 45.25
N SER A 597 46.04 -7.50 44.58
CA SER A 597 47.06 -6.61 45.11
C SER A 597 46.90 -5.23 44.49
N ASP A 598 46.15 -4.38 45.18
CA ASP A 598 45.57 -3.17 44.59
C ASP A 598 46.43 -1.93 44.87
N SER A 599 46.33 -0.91 44.02
CA SER A 599 46.92 0.41 44.22
C SER A 599 45.82 1.46 44.32
N LEU A 600 45.66 2.05 45.51
CA LEU A 600 44.63 3.02 45.82
C LEU A 600 45.28 4.39 46.09
N TYR A 601 44.81 5.41 45.38
CA TYR A 601 45.23 6.80 45.53
C TYR A 601 43.98 7.65 45.78
N GLY A 602 43.69 8.07 47.02
CA GLY A 602 42.51 8.90 47.30
C GLY A 602 42.67 10.28 46.72
N GLY A 603 43.73 10.99 47.13
CA GLY A 603 44.13 12.25 46.52
C GLY A 603 44.02 13.42 47.49
N ALA A 604 43.34 14.49 47.07
CA ALA A 604 43.08 15.65 47.89
C ALA A 604 41.80 15.49 48.69
N ASP A 605 41.70 16.19 49.84
CA ASP A 605 40.54 16.18 50.74
C ASP A 605 40.41 14.90 51.61
N ASP A 606 39.25 14.63 52.22
CA ASP A 606 39.15 13.65 53.33
C ASP A 606 38.72 12.26 52.83
N ASP A 607 39.69 11.39 52.54
CA ASP A 607 39.45 10.11 51.87
C ASP A 607 39.30 8.89 52.80
N ARG A 608 38.67 7.84 52.27
CA ARG A 608 38.59 6.52 52.91
C ARG A 608 38.97 5.39 51.97
N SER A 609 40.15 4.83 52.18
CA SER A 609 40.69 3.75 51.36
C SER A 609 40.71 2.40 52.08
N TYR A 610 40.18 1.36 51.43
CA TYR A 610 40.14 -0.02 51.91
C TYR A 610 40.77 -0.96 50.88
N GLY A 611 41.95 -1.49 51.16
CA GLY A 611 42.68 -2.43 50.29
C GLY A 611 41.88 -3.72 50.05
N GLY A 612 41.85 -4.63 51.01
CA GLY A 612 41.00 -5.82 50.93
C GLY A 612 41.78 -7.10 51.19
N ASN A 613 41.79 -8.03 50.22
CA ASN A 613 42.64 -9.21 50.28
C ASN A 613 43.74 -9.13 49.23
N GLY A 614 44.99 -9.24 49.64
CA GLY A 614 46.17 -9.20 48.78
C GLY A 614 47.16 -8.17 49.31
N ASP A 615 48.28 -7.97 48.62
CA ASP A 615 49.33 -7.08 49.12
C ASP A 615 49.06 -5.67 48.56
N ASP A 616 48.34 -4.84 49.32
CA ASP A 616 47.79 -3.58 48.83
C ASP A 616 48.75 -2.38 49.02
N PHE A 617 48.70 -1.42 48.11
CA PHE A 617 49.36 -0.12 48.20
C PHE A 617 48.32 0.99 48.32
N ILE A 618 48.40 1.79 49.39
CA ILE A 618 47.51 2.94 49.62
C ILE A 618 48.35 4.19 49.79
N GLU A 619 48.11 5.21 48.96
CA GLU A 619 48.78 6.52 49.03
C GLU A 619 47.75 7.65 49.06
N GLU A 620 47.94 8.63 49.95
CA GLU A 620 47.05 9.78 50.09
C GLU A 620 47.84 11.10 50.01
N GLU A 621 47.26 12.20 49.52
CA GLU A 621 47.97 13.48 49.41
C GLU A 621 47.70 14.46 50.57
N SER A 622 46.46 14.87 50.81
CA SER A 622 46.11 15.85 51.86
C SER A 622 44.85 15.46 52.63
N GLY A 623 44.41 16.26 53.61
CA GLY A 623 43.15 16.01 54.34
C GLY A 623 43.22 15.13 55.61
N ILE A 624 42.09 14.54 55.98
CA ILE A 624 41.88 13.65 57.14
C ILE A 624 41.50 12.26 56.65
N ASN A 625 42.52 11.44 56.39
CA ASN A 625 42.32 10.17 55.68
C ASN A 625 42.16 8.99 56.63
N TYR A 626 41.36 8.00 56.20
CA TYR A 626 41.18 6.73 56.90
C TYR A 626 41.55 5.56 56.01
N ASN A 627 42.66 4.89 56.33
CA ASN A 627 43.25 3.87 55.46
C ASN A 627 43.28 2.52 56.15
N ARG A 628 42.81 1.48 55.45
CA ARG A 628 42.84 0.10 55.93
C ARG A 628 43.29 -0.89 54.85
N GLY A 629 44.45 -1.53 55.03
CA GLY A 629 44.93 -2.58 54.13
C GLY A 629 44.11 -3.89 54.24
N SER A 630 43.69 -4.24 55.46
CA SER A 630 42.90 -5.43 55.80
C SER A 630 43.68 -6.75 55.80
N GLY A 631 43.99 -7.38 54.66
CA GLY A 631 44.59 -8.72 54.66
C GLY A 631 45.63 -8.94 53.57
N GLY A 632 46.89 -9.08 53.97
CA GLY A 632 48.05 -9.24 53.11
C GLY A 632 49.23 -8.44 53.68
N ASP A 633 50.35 -8.37 52.97
CA ASP A 633 51.50 -7.57 53.38
C ASP A 633 51.38 -6.14 52.78
N ASP A 634 50.59 -5.29 53.43
CA ASP A 634 50.16 -3.99 52.87
C ASP A 634 51.19 -2.86 53.04
N THR A 635 51.16 -1.86 52.15
CA THR A 635 51.95 -0.62 52.25
C THR A 635 51.02 0.60 52.26
N ILE A 636 51.08 1.40 53.33
CA ILE A 636 50.30 2.64 53.47
C ILE A 636 51.27 3.82 53.57
N VAL A 637 51.16 4.76 52.63
CA VAL A 637 51.93 6.01 52.56
C VAL A 637 50.99 7.18 52.82
N SER A 638 51.22 7.91 53.91
CA SER A 638 50.39 9.06 54.25
C SER A 638 50.98 10.38 53.75
N GLY A 639 50.08 11.22 53.24
CA GLY A 639 50.37 12.58 52.83
C GLY A 639 50.39 13.59 53.98
N SER A 640 49.95 14.80 53.67
CA SER A 640 49.92 15.95 54.57
C SER A 640 48.56 16.09 55.24
N GLY A 641 48.45 15.71 56.50
CA GLY A 641 47.11 15.63 57.07
C GLY A 641 47.05 15.08 58.48
N THR A 642 45.85 14.62 58.84
CA THR A 642 45.65 13.72 59.99
C THR A 642 45.19 12.36 59.48
N ASP A 643 46.12 11.42 59.41
CA ASP A 643 45.86 10.12 58.80
C ASP A 643 45.67 9.01 59.87
N TYR A 644 44.64 8.19 59.67
CA TYR A 644 44.30 7.04 60.50
C TYR A 644 44.57 5.74 59.74
N ASN A 645 45.77 5.18 59.93
CA ASN A 645 46.22 4.01 59.19
C ASN A 645 46.10 2.71 60.01
N PHE A 646 45.53 1.68 59.39
CA PHE A 646 45.41 0.33 59.94
C PHE A 646 45.86 -0.68 58.89
N GLY A 647 47.07 -1.24 59.02
CA GLY A 647 47.56 -2.27 58.08
C GLY A 647 46.63 -3.49 58.05
N GLY A 648 46.62 -4.30 59.11
CA GLY A 648 45.64 -5.36 59.27
C GLY A 648 46.30 -6.69 59.56
N GLY A 649 46.07 -7.68 58.70
CA GLY A 649 46.63 -9.02 58.82
C GLY A 649 47.77 -9.27 57.86
N GLY A 650 49.01 -9.16 58.32
CA GLY A 650 50.21 -9.49 57.55
C GLY A 650 51.45 -8.80 58.12
N ASN A 651 52.44 -8.52 57.29
CA ASN A 651 53.63 -7.75 57.61
C ASN A 651 53.56 -6.34 56.99
N ASP A 652 52.66 -5.53 57.53
CA ASP A 652 52.32 -4.23 56.96
C ASP A 652 53.43 -3.17 57.17
N VAL A 653 53.57 -2.28 56.20
CA VAL A 653 54.43 -1.09 56.23
C VAL A 653 53.55 0.15 56.27
N VAL A 654 53.75 1.01 57.27
CA VAL A 654 53.03 2.29 57.39
C VAL A 654 54.07 3.42 57.49
N ASP A 655 54.12 4.30 56.50
CA ASP A 655 54.98 5.48 56.45
C ASP A 655 54.14 6.76 56.58
N GLY A 656 54.14 7.37 57.77
CA GLY A 656 53.30 8.54 58.10
C GLY A 656 53.24 8.85 59.60
N VAL A 657 52.77 10.06 59.97
CA VAL A 657 52.56 10.45 61.38
C VAL A 657 51.19 9.95 61.84
N SER A 658 51.11 8.67 62.20
CA SER A 658 49.86 8.07 62.69
C SER A 658 49.50 8.54 64.11
N VAL A 659 48.23 8.93 64.31
CA VAL A 659 47.66 9.06 65.66
C VAL A 659 46.97 7.74 65.99
N GLY A 660 47.72 6.83 66.59
CA GLY A 660 47.29 5.45 66.89
C GLY A 660 46.27 5.27 68.02
#